data_AF-A0A1V2K246-F1
#
_entry.id   AF-A0A1V2K246-F1
#
_cell.length_a   1.000
_cell.length_b   1.000
_cell.length_c   1.000
_cell.angle_alpha   90.00
_cell.angle_beta   90.00
_cell.angle_gamma   90.00
#
_symmetry.space_group_name_H-M   'P 1'
#
loop_
_entity.id
_entity.type
_entity.pdbx_description
1 polymer ?
#
loop_
_entity_poly.entity_id
_entity_poly.type
_entity_poly.pdbx_seq_one_letter_code
_entity_poly.pdbx_strand_id
1 'polypeptide(L)'
;MSTYEIGSFSRLDPMTEKLWGPPSKDPSGIPAFEASQRRFGEHFNASSHSAVIKLMMLTFGAHPGDMFNEVQGNGDGYDVTMKDGYRLHVSRQELQQAAAASRFTGTDSEALSSAHFALAVFVKRKQLRSGNADDLSGFESALTRSLQGETTFNMLKGMGLSGHLQYVPTATVVGTGATGVADSYDFGSALIHAGQAHLFGRQGSPDRSYTYTLVKDGAPQTRILPAPVMPRIVPKVEPTTTQVRPEAAEILPGFTAPSRKFGEAFDLSSHTAVIKMMMLRFGPSPSDMFERVEVTEEGHRVTMKDGFEVTVSTQELQRTTDASRFTGSDTQMVNDANFMLAAFAKRKAAERDVRFDAALSSTLYGESTYKALKGMGLVGFLRVAPPDKLGAPGSVGVTSTFNHSSALVVDGIKHGNGEQEPVVKDYGYQLAADVRAEPGARPAQFPAARVGVKPADIWGGFYQGAERNCVTVSAIKAAMMRYGQNPLGIFKHVTEAADGYTITMRDGCTVRLTHDELKAARTAANFHGADKGLIDDAVFLYAASAKRAQLENHEFRAGAGFDVALQTLNDGEVPGDALRRLGLYAFTRKSSVQELASGVPGTLANFEHSVAVVEGAYDDYGARRDLNGSHWMHQRGRALKLV
;
A
#
# COMPACT_ATOMS: atom_id res chain seq x y z
N MET A 1 -49.29 20.77 -34.03
CA MET A 1 -48.64 19.49 -34.38
C MET A 1 -47.30 19.45 -33.64
N SER A 2 -46.97 18.52 -32.76
CA SER A 2 -47.70 17.53 -31.98
C SER A 2 -46.92 17.41 -30.67
N THR A 3 -47.64 17.22 -29.59
CA THR A 3 -47.22 17.38 -28.19
C THR A 3 -46.57 16.12 -27.60
N TYR A 4 -45.75 16.37 -26.58
CA TYR A 4 -45.17 15.44 -25.61
C TYR A 4 -46.16 14.39 -25.09
N GLU A 5 -45.72 13.13 -24.98
CA GLU A 5 -46.33 12.14 -24.09
C GLU A 5 -45.30 11.59 -23.10
N ILE A 6 -45.68 11.77 -21.83
CA ILE A 6 -45.06 11.27 -20.61
C ILE A 6 -45.59 9.85 -20.42
N GLY A 7 -44.72 8.85 -20.51
CA GLY A 7 -45.05 7.45 -20.21
C GLY A 7 -45.21 7.23 -18.72
N SER A 8 -46.39 6.76 -18.34
CA SER A 8 -46.96 6.69 -17.00
C SER A 8 -46.43 5.55 -16.13
N PHE A 9 -46.27 5.87 -14.85
CA PHE A 9 -46.17 4.93 -13.73
C PHE A 9 -47.38 3.98 -13.71
N SER A 10 -47.12 2.67 -13.63
CA SER A 10 -48.15 1.67 -13.33
C SER A 10 -47.73 0.84 -12.11
N ARG A 11 -48.38 1.18 -10.99
CA ARG A 11 -48.82 0.37 -9.83
C ARG A 11 -47.86 -0.64 -9.21
N LEU A 12 -47.51 -0.32 -7.96
CA LEU A 12 -47.14 -1.25 -6.90
C LEU A 12 -48.20 -2.35 -6.75
N ASP A 13 -47.78 -3.61 -6.83
CA ASP A 13 -48.45 -4.75 -6.23
C ASP A 13 -47.67 -5.17 -4.96
N PRO A 14 -48.34 -5.70 -3.92
CA PRO A 14 -47.75 -5.91 -2.60
C PRO A 14 -46.74 -7.07 -2.66
N MET A 15 -45.46 -6.75 -2.46
CA MET A 15 -44.40 -7.74 -2.36
C MET A 15 -44.60 -8.62 -1.12
N THR A 16 -45.24 -9.76 -1.34
CA THR A 16 -45.29 -10.88 -0.42
C THR A 16 -44.62 -12.07 -1.13
N GLU A 17 -43.52 -12.55 -0.55
CA GLU A 17 -42.91 -13.88 -0.70
C GLU A 17 -42.92 -14.53 -2.10
N LYS A 18 -41.94 -14.18 -2.96
CA LYS A 18 -41.36 -15.08 -3.99
C LYS A 18 -40.26 -14.35 -4.78
N LEU A 19 -39.05 -14.26 -4.24
CA LEU A 19 -37.89 -13.79 -5.00
C LEU A 19 -36.68 -14.59 -4.55
N TRP A 20 -36.30 -15.60 -5.33
CA TRP A 20 -34.93 -16.08 -5.61
C TRP A 20 -35.07 -17.20 -6.65
N GLY A 21 -34.83 -16.86 -7.91
CA GLY A 21 -34.58 -17.84 -8.96
C GLY A 21 -33.08 -18.11 -9.08
N PRO A 22 -32.63 -19.22 -9.70
CA PRO A 22 -31.19 -19.43 -9.89
C PRO A 22 -30.63 -18.34 -10.83
N PRO A 23 -29.49 -17.71 -10.48
CA PRO A 23 -28.89 -16.66 -11.31
C PRO A 23 -28.41 -17.22 -12.65
N SER A 24 -28.69 -16.50 -13.74
CA SER A 24 -28.13 -16.80 -15.05
C SER A 24 -26.65 -16.42 -15.06
N LYS A 25 -25.79 -17.44 -14.99
CA LYS A 25 -24.33 -17.28 -15.03
C LYS A 25 -23.88 -16.77 -16.41
N ASP A 26 -23.00 -15.78 -16.41
CA ASP A 26 -22.11 -15.53 -17.56
C ASP A 26 -21.35 -16.84 -17.88
N PRO A 27 -21.17 -17.24 -19.15
CA PRO A 27 -20.33 -18.38 -19.53
C PRO A 27 -18.91 -18.36 -18.93
N SER A 28 -18.42 -17.20 -18.50
CA SER A 28 -17.13 -17.05 -17.79
C SER A 28 -17.15 -17.48 -16.32
N GLY A 29 -18.33 -17.66 -15.70
CA GLY A 29 -18.48 -17.95 -14.27
C GLY A 29 -18.27 -16.76 -13.34
N ILE A 30 -17.98 -15.57 -13.87
CA ILE A 30 -17.81 -14.31 -13.11
C ILE A 30 -19.19 -13.67 -12.88
N PRO A 31 -19.46 -13.05 -11.71
CA PRO A 31 -20.71 -12.31 -11.50
C PRO A 31 -20.88 -11.21 -12.56
N ALA A 32 -22.05 -11.20 -13.21
CA ALA A 32 -22.30 -10.44 -14.44
C ALA A 32 -22.67 -8.95 -14.20
N PHE A 33 -21.83 -8.25 -13.43
CA PHE A 33 -21.85 -6.79 -13.29
C PHE A 33 -20.44 -6.23 -13.43
N GLU A 34 -20.28 -4.98 -13.83
CA GLU A 34 -18.98 -4.32 -14.01
C GLU A 34 -19.05 -2.89 -13.50
N ALA A 35 -17.91 -2.40 -13.02
CA ALA A 35 -17.71 -0.96 -12.90
C ALA A 35 -17.58 -0.35 -14.30
N SER A 36 -18.21 0.80 -14.52
CA SER A 36 -18.04 1.55 -15.77
C SER A 36 -16.59 2.04 -15.95
N GLN A 37 -16.11 2.04 -17.19
CA GLN A 37 -14.88 2.76 -17.54
C GLN A 37 -15.04 4.26 -17.28
N ARG A 38 -13.90 4.90 -17.05
CA ARG A 38 -13.77 6.36 -16.97
C ARG A 38 -14.29 6.99 -18.27
N ARG A 39 -15.12 8.03 -18.16
CA ARG A 39 -15.41 8.92 -19.29
C ARG A 39 -14.27 9.92 -19.48
N PHE A 40 -14.23 10.58 -20.63
CA PHE A 40 -13.27 11.66 -20.88
C PHE A 40 -13.37 12.74 -19.79
N GLY A 41 -12.24 13.11 -19.17
CA GLY A 41 -12.19 14.02 -17.99
C GLY A 41 -12.49 13.36 -16.63
N GLU A 42 -12.78 12.06 -16.59
CA GLU A 42 -12.94 11.30 -15.36
C GLU A 42 -11.63 10.63 -14.92
N HIS A 43 -11.16 10.96 -13.72
CA HIS A 43 -9.99 10.36 -13.06
C HIS A 43 -10.33 9.32 -11.97
N PHE A 44 -11.60 8.93 -11.82
CA PHE A 44 -12.08 8.01 -10.78
C PHE A 44 -12.67 6.73 -11.38
N ASN A 45 -12.61 5.61 -10.66
CA ASN A 45 -13.32 4.38 -11.03
C ASN A 45 -13.74 3.58 -9.79
N ALA A 46 -14.80 2.77 -9.92
CA ALA A 46 -15.29 1.86 -8.87
C ALA A 46 -14.79 0.41 -9.07
N SER A 47 -13.63 0.23 -9.74
CA SER A 47 -13.11 -1.10 -10.07
C SER A 47 -12.72 -1.89 -8.82
N SER A 48 -12.18 -1.23 -7.80
CA SER A 48 -11.88 -1.87 -6.52
C SER A 48 -13.13 -2.40 -5.83
N HIS A 49 -14.22 -1.62 -5.85
CA HIS A 49 -15.51 -2.06 -5.35
C HIS A 49 -16.02 -3.27 -6.13
N SER A 50 -16.07 -3.17 -7.46
CA SER A 50 -16.55 -4.27 -8.31
C SER A 50 -15.71 -5.54 -8.14
N ALA A 51 -14.38 -5.45 -8.18
CA ALA A 51 -13.48 -6.59 -8.07
C ALA A 51 -13.59 -7.29 -6.71
N VAL A 52 -13.60 -6.53 -5.61
CA VAL A 52 -13.71 -7.11 -4.25
C VAL A 52 -15.08 -7.73 -4.02
N ILE A 53 -16.16 -7.05 -4.44
CA ILE A 53 -17.51 -7.61 -4.34
C ILE A 53 -17.63 -8.89 -5.16
N LYS A 54 -17.08 -8.94 -6.39
CA LYS A 54 -17.03 -10.18 -7.18
C LYS A 54 -16.26 -11.29 -6.48
N LEU A 55 -15.13 -10.97 -5.86
CA LEU A 55 -14.37 -11.96 -5.10
C LEU A 55 -15.18 -12.49 -3.91
N MET A 56 -15.90 -11.63 -3.20
CA MET A 56 -16.83 -12.06 -2.15
C MET A 56 -17.92 -12.97 -2.71
N MET A 57 -18.54 -12.61 -3.83
CA MET A 57 -19.56 -13.42 -4.49
C MET A 57 -19.06 -14.79 -4.93
N LEU A 58 -17.86 -14.85 -5.50
CA LEU A 58 -17.21 -16.09 -5.92
C LEU A 58 -16.77 -16.96 -4.75
N THR A 59 -16.47 -16.36 -3.59
CA THR A 59 -15.97 -17.08 -2.41
C THR A 59 -17.10 -17.56 -1.51
N PHE A 60 -18.02 -16.67 -1.16
CA PHE A 60 -19.04 -16.93 -0.15
C PHE A 60 -20.41 -17.24 -0.74
N GLY A 61 -20.75 -16.59 -1.85
CA GLY A 61 -22.06 -16.70 -2.50
C GLY A 61 -22.56 -15.34 -2.97
N ALA A 62 -23.49 -15.35 -3.92
CA ALA A 62 -23.90 -14.14 -4.64
C ALA A 62 -24.82 -13.22 -3.83
N HIS A 63 -25.48 -13.72 -2.79
CA HIS A 63 -26.48 -12.97 -2.04
C HIS A 63 -25.86 -12.25 -0.82
N PRO A 64 -26.45 -11.13 -0.34
CA PRO A 64 -25.93 -10.42 0.83
C PRO A 64 -25.79 -11.30 2.08
N GLY A 65 -26.71 -12.25 2.28
CA GLY A 65 -26.65 -13.21 3.39
C GLY A 65 -25.49 -14.20 3.31
N ASP A 66 -24.89 -14.41 2.14
CA ASP A 66 -23.68 -15.23 1.98
C ASP A 66 -22.42 -14.40 2.31
N MET A 67 -22.43 -13.15 1.84
CA MET A 67 -21.31 -12.21 1.92
C MET A 67 -21.04 -11.69 3.34
N PHE A 68 -22.07 -11.64 4.19
CA PHE A 68 -21.99 -11.16 5.58
C PHE A 68 -22.43 -12.24 6.56
N ASN A 69 -22.06 -12.13 7.84
CA ASN A 69 -22.41 -13.15 8.83
C ASN A 69 -23.91 -13.15 9.14
N GLU A 70 -24.53 -11.96 9.20
CA GLU A 70 -25.97 -11.80 9.40
C GLU A 70 -26.46 -10.59 8.62
N VAL A 71 -27.61 -10.72 7.97
CA VAL A 71 -28.35 -9.61 7.33
C VAL A 71 -29.81 -9.75 7.71
N GLN A 72 -30.33 -8.79 8.47
CA GLN A 72 -31.72 -8.79 8.95
C GLN A 72 -32.46 -7.56 8.44
N GLY A 73 -33.55 -7.77 7.71
CA GLY A 73 -34.38 -6.68 7.24
C GLY A 73 -35.23 -6.09 8.37
N ASN A 74 -35.18 -4.78 8.51
CA ASN A 74 -36.04 -3.98 9.37
C ASN A 74 -36.81 -2.97 8.50
N GLY A 75 -37.94 -2.45 9.01
CA GLY A 75 -38.87 -1.63 8.20
C GLY A 75 -38.22 -0.42 7.49
N ASP A 76 -37.11 0.07 8.03
CA ASP A 76 -36.31 1.21 7.60
C ASP A 76 -35.02 0.85 6.83
N GLY A 77 -34.59 -0.42 6.82
CA GLY A 77 -33.31 -0.80 6.26
C GLY A 77 -32.90 -2.26 6.51
N TYR A 78 -31.61 -2.44 6.78
CA TYR A 78 -31.01 -3.73 7.13
C TYR A 78 -29.97 -3.58 8.24
N ASP A 79 -30.09 -4.40 9.28
CA ASP A 79 -29.02 -4.63 10.24
C ASP A 79 -28.05 -5.68 9.69
N VAL A 80 -26.76 -5.36 9.69
CA VAL A 80 -25.72 -6.20 9.10
C VAL A 80 -24.64 -6.48 10.15
N THR A 81 -24.36 -7.77 10.37
CA THR A 81 -23.16 -8.24 11.06
C THR A 81 -22.14 -8.66 10.00
N MET A 82 -21.05 -7.90 9.89
CA MET A 82 -19.97 -8.17 8.94
C MET A 82 -19.14 -9.40 9.35
N LYS A 83 -18.29 -9.90 8.45
CA LYS A 83 -17.45 -11.10 8.66
C LYS A 83 -16.49 -10.99 9.85
N ASP A 84 -16.08 -9.77 10.22
CA ASP A 84 -15.28 -9.47 11.42
C ASP A 84 -16.10 -9.16 12.68
N GLY A 85 -17.42 -9.38 12.63
CA GLY A 85 -18.34 -9.12 13.73
C GLY A 85 -18.78 -7.67 13.87
N TYR A 86 -18.30 -6.75 13.01
CA TYR A 86 -18.74 -5.35 13.07
C TYR A 86 -20.22 -5.24 12.72
N ARG A 87 -20.99 -4.54 13.56
CA ARG A 87 -22.42 -4.34 13.38
C ARG A 87 -22.72 -2.93 12.91
N LEU A 88 -23.59 -2.81 11.92
CA LEU A 88 -24.08 -1.53 11.41
C LEU A 88 -25.50 -1.66 10.87
N HIS A 89 -26.17 -0.53 10.72
CA HIS A 89 -27.46 -0.43 10.06
C HIS A 89 -27.32 0.33 8.74
N VAL A 90 -27.88 -0.18 7.64
CA VAL A 90 -27.98 0.52 6.35
C VAL A 90 -29.45 0.78 6.04
N SER A 91 -29.81 2.05 5.89
CA SER A 91 -31.18 2.44 5.54
C SER A 91 -31.52 2.19 4.06
N ARG A 92 -32.81 2.12 3.73
CA ARG A 92 -33.28 2.05 2.34
C ARG A 92 -32.82 3.24 1.49
N GLN A 93 -32.74 4.43 2.09
CA GLN A 93 -32.26 5.63 1.41
C GLN A 93 -30.78 5.50 1.04
N GLU A 94 -29.95 4.99 1.95
CA GLU A 94 -28.52 4.78 1.71
C GLU A 94 -28.27 3.71 0.63
N LEU A 95 -29.09 2.65 0.59
CA LEU A 95 -29.07 1.67 -0.51
C LEU A 95 -29.42 2.31 -1.86
N GLN A 96 -30.44 3.16 -1.92
CA GLN A 96 -30.81 3.89 -3.13
C GLN A 96 -29.70 4.84 -3.58
N GLN A 97 -29.08 5.55 -2.64
CA GLN A 97 -27.93 6.42 -2.92
C GLN A 97 -26.75 5.63 -3.50
N ALA A 98 -26.41 4.49 -2.90
CA ALA A 98 -25.36 3.62 -3.40
C ALA A 98 -25.66 3.10 -4.81
N ALA A 99 -26.89 2.66 -5.07
CA ALA A 99 -27.32 2.19 -6.40
C ALA A 99 -27.27 3.31 -7.46
N ALA A 100 -27.72 4.51 -7.11
CA ALA A 100 -27.72 5.65 -8.02
C ALA A 100 -26.30 6.14 -8.36
N ALA A 101 -25.36 6.07 -7.40
CA ALA A 101 -24.02 6.61 -7.57
C ALA A 101 -22.99 5.60 -8.12
N SER A 102 -23.19 4.29 -7.90
CA SER A 102 -22.17 3.24 -8.18
C SER A 102 -21.72 3.18 -9.64
N ARG A 103 -22.63 3.51 -10.57
CA ARG A 103 -22.49 3.27 -12.02
C ARG A 103 -22.10 1.83 -12.36
N PHE A 104 -22.47 0.88 -11.52
CA PHE A 104 -22.38 -0.53 -11.86
C PHE A 104 -23.38 -0.86 -12.97
N THR A 105 -22.93 -1.61 -13.96
CA THR A 105 -23.74 -2.04 -15.10
C THR A 105 -23.64 -3.55 -15.22
N GLY A 106 -24.75 -4.23 -15.49
CA GLY A 106 -24.75 -5.68 -15.59
C GLY A 106 -26.06 -6.19 -16.17
N THR A 107 -26.03 -7.41 -16.70
CA THR A 107 -27.23 -8.10 -17.22
C THR A 107 -27.93 -8.93 -16.14
N ASP A 108 -27.25 -9.21 -15.03
CA ASP A 108 -27.80 -9.91 -13.86
C ASP A 108 -28.26 -8.89 -12.81
N SER A 109 -29.57 -8.70 -12.71
CA SER A 109 -30.19 -7.75 -11.78
C SER A 109 -30.02 -8.16 -10.32
N GLU A 110 -29.92 -9.46 -10.00
CA GLU A 110 -29.72 -9.96 -8.64
C GLU A 110 -28.28 -9.71 -8.18
N ALA A 111 -27.29 -10.03 -9.02
CA ALA A 111 -25.89 -9.71 -8.74
C ALA A 111 -25.68 -8.21 -8.61
N LEU A 112 -26.32 -7.39 -9.46
CA LEU A 112 -26.23 -5.94 -9.40
C LEU A 112 -26.81 -5.38 -8.09
N SER A 113 -27.99 -5.87 -7.67
CA SER A 113 -28.62 -5.49 -6.40
C SER A 113 -27.72 -5.86 -5.21
N SER A 114 -27.17 -7.07 -5.22
CA SER A 114 -26.26 -7.55 -4.18
C SER A 114 -24.96 -6.74 -4.12
N ALA A 115 -24.45 -6.28 -5.27
CA ALA A 115 -23.31 -5.38 -5.34
C ALA A 115 -23.60 -3.99 -4.76
N HIS A 116 -24.78 -3.42 -5.03
CA HIS A 116 -25.20 -2.16 -4.40
C HIS A 116 -25.33 -2.28 -2.88
N PHE A 117 -25.86 -3.40 -2.40
CA PHE A 117 -25.95 -3.69 -0.98
C PHE A 117 -24.56 -3.72 -0.33
N ALA A 118 -23.63 -4.51 -0.88
CA ALA A 118 -22.27 -4.60 -0.36
C ALA A 118 -21.55 -3.24 -0.37
N LEU A 119 -21.71 -2.45 -1.44
CA LEU A 119 -21.17 -1.08 -1.51
C LEU A 119 -21.72 -0.20 -0.38
N ALA A 120 -23.03 -0.25 -0.12
CA ALA A 120 -23.65 0.55 0.94
C ALA A 120 -23.14 0.15 2.33
N VAL A 121 -22.98 -1.15 2.61
CA VAL A 121 -22.40 -1.66 3.86
C VAL A 121 -20.98 -1.13 4.06
N PHE A 122 -20.12 -1.22 3.04
CA PHE A 122 -18.76 -0.69 3.08
C PHE A 122 -18.73 0.81 3.38
N VAL A 123 -19.53 1.59 2.64
CA VAL A 123 -19.59 3.04 2.81
C VAL A 123 -20.13 3.41 4.19
N LYS A 124 -21.13 2.69 4.70
CA LYS A 124 -21.68 2.92 6.03
C LYS A 124 -20.64 2.68 7.11
N ARG A 125 -19.86 1.62 7.01
CA ARG A 125 -18.74 1.37 7.94
C ARG A 125 -17.71 2.50 7.86
N LYS A 126 -17.37 2.97 6.66
CA LYS A 126 -16.42 4.08 6.45
C LYS A 126 -16.95 5.39 7.05
N GLN A 127 -18.23 5.69 6.86
CA GLN A 127 -18.92 6.83 7.46
C GLN A 127 -18.80 6.79 8.99
N LEU A 128 -19.09 5.64 9.61
CA LEU A 128 -19.08 5.48 11.06
C LEU A 128 -17.67 5.46 11.68
N ARG A 129 -16.61 5.31 10.87
CA ARG A 129 -15.21 5.22 11.32
C ARG A 129 -14.33 6.41 10.97
N SER A 130 -14.77 7.36 10.14
CA SER A 130 -14.06 8.63 9.96
C SER A 130 -14.10 9.42 11.28
N GLY A 131 -12.95 9.74 11.87
CA GLY A 131 -12.86 10.23 13.26
C GLY A 131 -13.63 11.53 13.58
N ASN A 132 -13.77 11.80 14.89
CA ASN A 132 -14.70 12.71 15.59
C ASN A 132 -16.16 12.62 15.19
N ALA A 133 -16.97 12.42 16.24
CA ALA A 133 -18.41 12.58 16.21
C ALA A 133 -18.86 13.96 15.69
N ASP A 134 -18.07 15.02 15.92
CA ASP A 134 -18.43 16.40 15.55
C ASP A 134 -18.26 16.72 14.05
N ASP A 135 -17.66 15.83 13.26
CA ASP A 135 -17.34 16.05 11.84
C ASP A 135 -17.71 14.82 10.97
N LEU A 136 -18.67 14.01 11.45
CA LEU A 136 -19.19 12.87 10.71
C LEU A 136 -19.88 13.35 9.43
N SER A 137 -19.14 13.33 8.33
CA SER A 137 -19.70 13.56 7.01
C SER A 137 -20.89 12.63 6.74
N GLY A 138 -21.95 13.13 6.09
CA GLY A 138 -23.11 12.32 5.72
C GLY A 138 -22.73 11.10 4.86
N PHE A 139 -23.62 10.10 4.80
CA PHE A 139 -23.42 8.89 4.01
C PHE A 139 -23.10 9.22 2.55
N GLU A 140 -23.82 10.18 1.97
CA GLU A 140 -23.58 10.65 0.60
C GLU A 140 -22.15 11.17 0.42
N SER A 141 -21.63 11.97 1.34
CA SER A 141 -20.23 12.43 1.28
C SER A 141 -19.24 11.27 1.38
N ALA A 142 -19.50 10.29 2.26
CA ALA A 142 -18.68 9.10 2.38
C ALA A 142 -18.74 8.24 1.10
N LEU A 143 -19.92 8.12 0.49
CA LEU A 143 -20.16 7.42 -0.77
C LEU A 143 -19.42 8.09 -1.92
N THR A 144 -19.58 9.41 -2.08
CA THR A 144 -18.88 10.19 -3.12
C THR A 144 -17.38 10.05 -2.98
N ARG A 145 -16.83 10.20 -1.76
CA ARG A 145 -15.37 10.01 -1.54
C ARG A 145 -14.92 8.58 -1.77
N SER A 146 -15.75 7.58 -1.44
CA SER A 146 -15.45 6.17 -1.72
C SER A 146 -15.39 5.90 -3.23
N LEU A 147 -16.36 6.41 -3.99
CA LEU A 147 -16.44 6.24 -5.43
C LEU A 147 -15.44 7.09 -6.24
N GLN A 148 -14.76 8.04 -5.58
CA GLN A 148 -13.58 8.70 -6.15
C GLN A 148 -12.38 7.74 -6.29
N GLY A 149 -12.40 6.60 -5.61
CA GLY A 149 -11.40 5.55 -5.72
C GLY A 149 -11.09 4.93 -4.37
N GLU A 150 -10.80 3.63 -4.37
CA GLU A 150 -10.29 2.92 -3.20
C GLU A 150 -9.20 1.93 -3.55
N THR A 151 -8.28 1.66 -2.61
CA THR A 151 -7.27 0.60 -2.80
C THR A 151 -7.88 -0.79 -2.62
N THR A 152 -7.27 -1.83 -3.20
CA THR A 152 -7.77 -3.22 -3.04
C THR A 152 -7.82 -3.62 -1.57
N PHE A 153 -6.71 -3.35 -0.86
CA PHE A 153 -6.59 -3.66 0.57
C PHE A 153 -7.64 -2.93 1.40
N ASN A 154 -7.87 -1.67 1.06
CA ASN A 154 -8.85 -0.83 1.71
C ASN A 154 -10.27 -1.41 1.61
N MET A 155 -10.66 -1.81 0.41
CA MET A 155 -11.94 -2.46 0.17
C MET A 155 -12.07 -3.77 0.96
N LEU A 156 -11.06 -4.64 0.92
CA LEU A 156 -11.10 -5.96 1.59
C LEU A 156 -11.25 -5.82 3.11
N LYS A 157 -10.42 -4.99 3.76
CA LYS A 157 -10.48 -4.78 5.22
C LYS A 157 -11.75 -4.03 5.62
N GLY A 158 -12.17 -3.04 4.84
CA GLY A 158 -13.43 -2.31 5.09
C GLY A 158 -14.68 -3.18 4.90
N MET A 159 -14.61 -4.25 4.11
CA MET A 159 -15.64 -5.29 4.02
C MET A 159 -15.60 -6.30 5.18
N GLY A 160 -14.70 -6.12 6.16
CA GLY A 160 -14.58 -6.99 7.32
C GLY A 160 -13.91 -8.34 7.02
N LEU A 161 -13.14 -8.44 5.94
CA LEU A 161 -12.59 -9.71 5.45
C LEU A 161 -11.20 -10.06 6.01
N SER A 162 -10.73 -9.35 7.04
CA SER A 162 -9.40 -9.56 7.64
C SER A 162 -9.11 -11.03 7.97
N GLY A 163 -10.07 -11.70 8.63
CA GLY A 163 -9.95 -13.10 9.05
C GLY A 163 -10.06 -14.12 7.92
N HIS A 164 -10.40 -13.68 6.71
CA HIS A 164 -10.59 -14.51 5.52
C HIS A 164 -9.53 -14.24 4.45
N LEU A 165 -8.64 -13.28 4.68
CA LEU A 165 -7.74 -12.76 3.67
C LEU A 165 -6.47 -13.60 3.54
N GLN A 166 -6.17 -14.04 2.33
CA GLN A 166 -4.87 -14.60 1.97
C GLN A 166 -4.15 -13.66 1.01
N TYR A 167 -2.83 -13.51 1.15
CA TYR A 167 -2.02 -12.74 0.21
C TYR A 167 -0.95 -13.63 -0.40
N VAL A 168 -1.18 -14.02 -1.65
CA VAL A 168 -0.45 -15.11 -2.30
C VAL A 168 0.24 -14.62 -3.57
N PRO A 169 1.37 -15.22 -3.98
CA PRO A 169 2.01 -14.87 -5.24
C PRO A 169 1.02 -14.99 -6.40
N THR A 170 0.95 -13.97 -7.25
CA THR A 170 0.02 -13.97 -8.38
C THR A 170 0.26 -15.14 -9.32
N ALA A 171 1.53 -15.55 -9.49
CA ALA A 171 1.88 -16.76 -10.25
C ALA A 171 1.23 -18.03 -9.68
N THR A 172 1.03 -18.13 -8.36
CA THR A 172 0.32 -19.25 -7.74
C THR A 172 -1.15 -19.20 -8.10
N VAL A 173 -1.80 -18.04 -7.97
CA VAL A 173 -3.23 -17.86 -8.31
C VAL A 173 -3.49 -18.21 -9.77
N VAL A 174 -2.61 -17.72 -10.67
CA VAL A 174 -2.67 -18.01 -12.10
C VAL A 174 -2.43 -19.49 -12.37
N GLY A 175 -1.38 -20.08 -11.80
CA GLY A 175 -1.01 -21.47 -12.03
C GLY A 175 -2.02 -22.49 -11.49
N THR A 176 -2.78 -22.15 -10.44
CA THR A 176 -3.83 -23.02 -9.89
C THR A 176 -5.23 -22.69 -10.41
N GLY A 177 -5.38 -21.68 -11.26
CA GLY A 177 -6.70 -21.19 -11.69
C GLY A 177 -7.56 -20.63 -10.55
N ALA A 178 -6.95 -20.23 -9.44
CA ALA A 178 -7.67 -19.67 -8.30
C ALA A 178 -8.16 -18.24 -8.59
N THR A 179 -9.05 -17.74 -7.74
CA THR A 179 -9.60 -16.38 -7.85
C THR A 179 -9.01 -15.48 -6.80
N GLY A 180 -8.68 -14.25 -7.17
CA GLY A 180 -8.28 -13.20 -6.22
C GLY A 180 -8.46 -11.81 -6.80
N VAL A 181 -8.01 -10.79 -6.08
CA VAL A 181 -8.02 -9.39 -6.50
C VAL A 181 -6.64 -8.78 -6.32
N ALA A 182 -6.23 -7.93 -7.25
CA ALA A 182 -4.95 -7.23 -7.19
C ALA A 182 -5.12 -5.78 -7.63
N ASP A 183 -4.32 -4.88 -7.04
CA ASP A 183 -4.33 -3.48 -7.42
C ASP A 183 -4.00 -3.34 -8.93
N SER A 184 -4.77 -2.54 -9.67
CA SER A 184 -4.47 -2.21 -11.06
C SER A 184 -3.39 -1.12 -11.14
N TYR A 185 -3.00 -0.73 -12.36
CA TYR A 185 -1.98 0.29 -12.59
C TYR A 185 -2.45 1.73 -12.29
N ASP A 186 -3.75 1.95 -12.11
CA ASP A 186 -4.41 3.25 -11.97
C ASP A 186 -5.08 3.42 -10.58
N PHE A 187 -4.56 2.76 -9.55
CA PHE A 187 -5.11 2.73 -8.18
C PHE A 187 -6.50 2.09 -8.05
N GLY A 188 -6.99 1.44 -9.11
CA GLY A 188 -8.15 0.55 -9.07
C GLY A 188 -7.78 -0.87 -8.66
N SER A 189 -8.66 -1.83 -8.92
CA SER A 189 -8.37 -3.26 -8.72
C SER A 189 -8.91 -4.08 -9.88
N ALA A 190 -8.18 -5.14 -10.24
CA ALA A 190 -8.63 -6.16 -11.17
C ALA A 190 -8.97 -7.45 -10.43
N LEU A 191 -10.03 -8.13 -10.87
CA LEU A 191 -10.30 -9.50 -10.46
C LEU A 191 -9.35 -10.43 -11.24
N ILE A 192 -8.54 -11.21 -10.55
CA ILE A 192 -7.76 -12.28 -11.15
C ILE A 192 -8.63 -13.54 -11.13
N HIS A 193 -9.02 -14.02 -12.30
CA HIS A 193 -9.85 -15.22 -12.46
C HIS A 193 -9.46 -15.98 -13.72
N ALA A 194 -9.38 -17.30 -13.61
CA ALA A 194 -8.96 -18.19 -14.71
C ALA A 194 -7.63 -17.76 -15.37
N GLY A 195 -6.67 -17.33 -14.55
CA GLY A 195 -5.33 -16.93 -14.99
C GLY A 195 -5.24 -15.54 -15.65
N GLN A 196 -6.34 -14.81 -15.74
CA GLN A 196 -6.39 -13.49 -16.37
C GLN A 196 -6.84 -12.41 -15.39
N ALA A 197 -6.39 -11.18 -15.61
CA ALA A 197 -6.89 -10.01 -14.92
C ALA A 197 -8.10 -9.44 -15.66
N HIS A 198 -9.23 -9.30 -14.96
CA HIS A 198 -10.48 -8.74 -15.45
C HIS A 198 -10.69 -7.35 -14.85
N LEU A 199 -10.76 -6.34 -15.71
CA LEU A 199 -10.89 -4.94 -15.34
C LEU A 199 -11.78 -4.21 -16.37
N PHE A 200 -12.90 -3.65 -15.91
CA PHE A 200 -13.90 -2.97 -16.75
C PHE A 200 -14.41 -3.84 -17.91
N GLY A 201 -14.66 -5.12 -17.66
CA GLY A 201 -15.07 -6.08 -18.69
C GLY A 201 -13.98 -6.41 -19.73
N ARG A 202 -12.72 -5.99 -19.52
CA ARG A 202 -11.58 -6.35 -20.38
C ARG A 202 -10.67 -7.35 -19.67
N GLN A 203 -10.08 -8.23 -20.47
CA GLN A 203 -9.09 -9.20 -20.02
C GLN A 203 -7.66 -8.70 -20.29
N GLY A 204 -6.75 -9.04 -19.39
CA GLY A 204 -5.34 -8.71 -19.50
C GLY A 204 -4.46 -9.62 -18.65
N SER A 205 -3.15 -9.37 -18.69
CA SER A 205 -2.21 -10.09 -17.83
C SER A 205 -2.22 -9.53 -16.40
N PRO A 206 -2.13 -10.37 -15.37
CA PRO A 206 -1.93 -9.90 -14.00
C PRO A 206 -0.59 -9.18 -13.84
N ASP A 207 -0.63 -7.90 -13.49
CA ASP A 207 0.56 -7.04 -13.43
C ASP A 207 1.20 -6.95 -12.02
N ARG A 208 0.49 -7.40 -10.99
CA ARG A 208 0.98 -7.42 -9.61
C ARG A 208 1.67 -8.73 -9.31
N SER A 209 2.68 -8.69 -8.46
CA SER A 209 3.44 -9.87 -8.05
C SER A 209 2.76 -10.66 -6.92
N TYR A 210 1.69 -10.11 -6.36
CA TYR A 210 0.85 -10.73 -5.34
C TYR A 210 -0.61 -10.32 -5.54
N THR A 211 -1.48 -11.20 -5.11
CA THR A 211 -2.93 -11.09 -5.23
C THR A 211 -3.54 -11.45 -3.88
N TYR A 212 -4.59 -10.73 -3.50
CA TYR A 212 -5.42 -11.07 -2.35
C TYR A 212 -6.45 -12.12 -2.75
N THR A 213 -6.52 -13.24 -2.03
CA THR A 213 -7.54 -14.28 -2.19
C THR A 213 -8.35 -14.38 -0.90
N LEU A 214 -9.54 -15.00 -0.95
CA LEU A 214 -10.36 -15.23 0.23
C LEU A 214 -10.51 -16.73 0.51
N VAL A 215 -10.57 -17.09 1.78
CA VAL A 215 -10.93 -18.45 2.24
C VAL A 215 -12.38 -18.50 2.71
N LYS A 216 -13.02 -19.67 2.57
CA LYS A 216 -14.41 -19.90 3.01
C LYS A 216 -14.53 -20.02 4.53
N ASP A 217 -15.75 -19.82 5.03
CA ASP A 217 -16.10 -20.04 6.43
C ASP A 217 -15.88 -21.52 6.81
N GLY A 218 -15.28 -21.76 7.99
CA GLY A 218 -14.91 -23.11 8.47
C GLY A 218 -13.42 -23.42 8.48
N ALA A 219 -12.57 -22.56 7.89
CA ALA A 219 -11.15 -22.50 8.23
C ALA A 219 -10.98 -21.87 9.64
N PRO A 220 -9.95 -22.23 10.43
CA PRO A 220 -9.80 -21.70 11.79
C PRO A 220 -9.78 -20.16 11.81
N GLN A 221 -10.84 -19.56 12.35
CA GLN A 221 -11.02 -18.11 12.48
C GLN A 221 -10.59 -17.62 13.87
N THR A 222 -9.89 -16.51 13.89
CA THR A 222 -9.35 -15.82 15.05
C THR A 222 -10.41 -14.90 15.70
N ARG A 223 -10.75 -15.14 16.97
CA ARG A 223 -11.64 -14.27 17.78
C ARG A 223 -11.09 -12.84 17.91
N ILE A 224 -11.94 -11.84 17.65
CA ILE A 224 -11.72 -10.41 17.91
C ILE A 224 -12.74 -9.97 18.99
N LEU A 225 -12.28 -9.29 20.05
CA LEU A 225 -13.13 -8.75 21.13
C LEU A 225 -13.60 -7.32 20.79
N PRO A 226 -14.84 -6.92 21.15
CA PRO A 226 -15.38 -5.59 20.86
C PRO A 226 -14.88 -4.52 21.85
N ALA A 227 -14.64 -3.29 21.36
CA ALA A 227 -14.13 -2.16 22.13
C ALA A 227 -15.22 -1.12 22.51
N PRO A 228 -15.15 -0.49 23.70
CA PRO A 228 -15.98 0.66 24.12
C PRO A 228 -15.36 2.03 23.75
N VAL A 229 -16.16 3.11 23.77
CA VAL A 229 -15.91 4.44 23.15
C VAL A 229 -15.72 5.59 24.17
N MET A 230 -14.84 6.59 23.88
CA MET A 230 -14.82 8.06 24.21
C MET A 230 -13.37 8.60 24.45
N PRO A 231 -13.05 9.93 24.53
CA PRO A 231 -13.23 11.09 23.62
C PRO A 231 -11.87 11.76 23.18
N ARG A 232 -11.94 12.80 22.31
CA ARG A 232 -10.84 13.35 21.45
C ARG A 232 -10.17 14.65 21.95
N ILE A 233 -8.87 14.86 21.69
CA ILE A 233 -8.12 16.14 21.80
C ILE A 233 -7.17 16.30 20.60
N VAL A 234 -7.03 17.53 20.06
CA VAL A 234 -6.18 17.89 18.88
C VAL A 234 -5.36 19.14 19.19
N PRO A 235 -4.08 19.24 18.77
CA PRO A 235 -3.64 20.45 18.06
C PRO A 235 -2.61 20.26 16.93
N LYS A 236 -2.46 21.34 16.14
CA LYS A 236 -1.77 21.55 14.84
C LYS A 236 -0.59 22.53 15.03
N VAL A 237 0.41 22.56 14.12
CA VAL A 237 1.13 23.75 13.55
C VAL A 237 2.54 23.41 12.98
N GLU A 238 2.99 24.33 12.11
CA GLU A 238 3.93 24.41 10.97
C GLU A 238 5.44 24.67 11.24
N PRO A 239 6.32 24.69 10.19
CA PRO A 239 7.76 24.34 10.27
C PRO A 239 8.78 25.46 9.87
N THR A 240 10.09 25.24 10.12
CA THR A 240 11.21 25.72 9.25
C THR A 240 12.58 25.02 9.45
N THR A 241 13.60 25.37 8.63
CA THR A 241 14.60 24.52 7.92
C THR A 241 16.03 24.38 8.53
N THR A 242 16.99 23.54 8.08
CA THR A 242 18.00 23.63 7.00
C THR A 242 18.45 22.30 6.31
N GLN A 243 18.07 22.14 5.05
CA GLN A 243 18.78 21.52 3.90
C GLN A 243 17.96 22.11 2.75
N VAL A 244 18.54 23.00 1.95
CA VAL A 244 17.76 23.77 0.98
C VAL A 244 17.28 22.79 -0.09
N ARG A 245 15.99 22.40 0.00
CA ARG A 245 15.36 21.62 -1.07
C ARG A 245 15.14 22.57 -2.24
N PRO A 246 15.43 22.14 -3.47
CA PRO A 246 15.18 22.98 -4.64
C PRO A 246 13.69 23.30 -4.71
N GLU A 247 13.36 24.54 -5.07
CA GLU A 247 11.98 24.96 -5.18
C GLU A 247 11.34 24.36 -6.45
N ALA A 248 10.03 24.13 -6.41
CA ALA A 248 9.30 23.64 -7.58
C ALA A 248 9.48 24.55 -8.80
N ALA A 249 9.62 25.86 -8.59
CA ALA A 249 9.87 26.83 -9.64
C ALA A 249 11.18 26.58 -10.41
N GLU A 250 12.18 25.95 -9.78
CA GLU A 250 13.46 25.60 -10.41
C GLU A 250 13.36 24.28 -11.18
N ILE A 251 12.72 23.27 -10.59
CA ILE A 251 12.65 21.90 -11.17
C ILE A 251 11.61 21.78 -12.29
N LEU A 252 10.47 22.47 -12.18
CA LEU A 252 9.38 22.36 -13.15
C LEU A 252 9.79 22.73 -14.58
N PRO A 253 10.50 23.84 -14.86
CA PRO A 253 10.91 24.21 -16.22
C PRO A 253 12.22 23.55 -16.69
N GLY A 254 12.95 22.84 -15.81
CA GLY A 254 14.30 22.37 -16.11
C GLY A 254 14.36 21.31 -17.23
N PHE A 255 13.42 20.36 -17.28
CA PHE A 255 13.28 19.41 -18.39
C PHE A 255 11.84 18.91 -18.60
N THR A 256 11.53 18.35 -19.76
CA THR A 256 10.24 17.71 -20.09
C THR A 256 10.42 16.52 -21.03
N ALA A 257 9.46 15.60 -21.01
CA ALA A 257 9.29 14.62 -22.07
C ALA A 257 8.86 15.30 -23.38
N PRO A 258 9.30 14.80 -24.54
CA PRO A 258 8.87 15.30 -25.84
C PRO A 258 7.40 14.96 -26.09
N SER A 259 6.69 15.85 -26.78
CA SER A 259 5.35 15.55 -27.31
C SER A 259 5.43 14.42 -28.34
N ARG A 260 4.45 13.52 -28.31
CA ARG A 260 4.32 12.43 -29.29
C ARG A 260 4.15 13.00 -30.69
N LYS A 261 4.89 12.49 -31.68
CA LYS A 261 4.57 12.77 -33.09
C LYS A 261 3.45 11.84 -33.56
N PHE A 262 2.76 12.22 -34.63
CA PHE A 262 1.72 11.40 -35.24
C PHE A 262 2.26 10.01 -35.60
N GLY A 263 1.61 8.95 -35.10
CA GLY A 263 2.01 7.56 -35.31
C GLY A 263 3.06 7.01 -34.33
N GLU A 264 3.65 7.83 -33.45
CA GLU A 264 4.60 7.38 -32.43
C GLU A 264 3.87 6.89 -31.16
N ALA A 265 4.16 5.66 -30.75
CA ALA A 265 3.86 5.17 -29.40
C ALA A 265 5.08 5.45 -28.51
N PHE A 266 5.19 6.68 -27.99
CA PHE A 266 6.29 7.12 -27.12
C PHE A 266 5.73 7.86 -25.91
N ASP A 267 6.14 7.52 -24.68
CA ASP A 267 5.69 8.23 -23.49
C ASP A 267 6.69 8.14 -22.33
N LEU A 268 7.28 9.28 -21.99
CA LEU A 268 8.15 9.41 -20.82
C LEU A 268 7.58 10.35 -19.75
N SER A 269 6.29 10.66 -19.79
CA SER A 269 5.62 11.51 -18.79
C SER A 269 5.72 10.91 -17.37
N SER A 270 5.54 9.59 -17.23
CA SER A 270 5.73 8.89 -15.96
C SER A 270 7.15 8.99 -15.42
N HIS A 271 8.15 8.84 -16.27
CA HIS A 271 9.56 9.00 -15.87
C HIS A 271 9.86 10.46 -15.50
N THR A 272 9.37 11.41 -16.29
CA THR A 272 9.54 12.85 -16.03
C THR A 272 8.93 13.24 -14.68
N ALA A 273 7.70 12.82 -14.41
CA ALA A 273 7.01 13.11 -13.16
C ALA A 273 7.74 12.49 -11.96
N VAL A 274 8.17 11.22 -12.06
CA VAL A 274 8.89 10.53 -10.99
C VAL A 274 10.27 11.15 -10.75
N ILE A 275 11.04 11.44 -11.80
CA ILE A 275 12.37 12.07 -11.67
C ILE A 275 12.24 13.45 -11.04
N LYS A 276 11.29 14.30 -11.46
CA LYS A 276 11.07 15.60 -10.81
C LYS A 276 10.65 15.47 -9.35
N MET A 277 9.80 14.49 -9.02
CA MET A 277 9.45 14.20 -7.64
C MET A 277 10.68 13.79 -6.82
N MET A 278 11.58 12.99 -7.40
CA MET A 278 12.86 12.64 -6.77
C MET A 278 13.75 13.87 -6.58
N MET A 279 13.84 14.75 -7.58
CA MET A 279 14.61 15.99 -7.49
C MET A 279 14.12 16.91 -6.37
N LEU A 280 12.80 17.10 -6.26
CA LEU A 280 12.19 17.89 -5.18
C LEU A 280 12.35 17.23 -3.80
N ARG A 281 12.37 15.90 -3.75
CA ARG A 281 12.44 15.16 -2.49
C ARG A 281 13.86 15.03 -1.94
N PHE A 282 14.80 14.68 -2.80
CA PHE A 282 16.15 14.27 -2.43
C PHE A 282 17.22 15.28 -2.82
N GLY A 283 17.01 16.04 -3.89
CA GLY A 283 17.99 16.96 -4.48
C GLY A 283 18.11 16.73 -5.99
N PRO A 284 18.60 17.73 -6.76
CA PRO A 284 18.51 17.73 -8.22
C PRO A 284 19.46 16.75 -8.92
N SER A 285 20.55 16.30 -8.28
CA SER A 285 21.56 15.47 -8.94
C SER A 285 21.31 13.95 -8.78
N PRO A 286 21.85 13.10 -9.67
CA PRO A 286 21.78 11.64 -9.52
C PRO A 286 22.35 11.14 -8.18
N SER A 287 23.38 11.80 -7.65
CA SER A 287 23.97 11.47 -6.35
C SER A 287 23.05 11.74 -5.17
N ASP A 288 22.12 12.70 -5.31
CA ASP A 288 21.08 12.95 -4.31
C ASP A 288 19.95 11.90 -4.42
N MET A 289 19.55 11.61 -5.66
CA MET A 289 18.41 10.77 -6.01
C MET A 289 18.65 9.27 -5.81
N PHE A 290 19.88 8.79 -5.96
CA PHE A 290 20.27 7.40 -5.68
C PHE A 290 20.88 7.24 -4.29
N GLU A 291 21.07 5.99 -3.84
CA GLU A 291 21.75 5.74 -2.56
C GLU A 291 23.25 5.99 -2.71
N ARG A 292 23.81 5.58 -3.85
CA ARG A 292 25.22 5.76 -4.16
C ARG A 292 25.43 5.81 -5.67
N VAL A 293 26.29 6.72 -6.12
CA VAL A 293 26.76 6.79 -7.50
C VAL A 293 28.27 6.87 -7.46
N GLU A 294 28.94 5.88 -8.04
CA GLU A 294 30.40 5.80 -8.13
C GLU A 294 30.81 5.82 -9.60
N VAL A 295 31.72 6.73 -9.96
CA VAL A 295 32.31 6.76 -11.29
C VAL A 295 33.28 5.59 -11.43
N THR A 296 33.21 4.88 -12.54
CA THR A 296 34.12 3.78 -12.91
C THR A 296 34.77 4.07 -14.26
N GLU A 297 35.80 3.30 -14.64
CA GLU A 297 36.48 3.47 -15.94
C GLU A 297 35.53 3.31 -17.14
N GLU A 298 34.50 2.46 -17.01
CA GLU A 298 33.56 2.13 -18.09
C GLU A 298 32.21 2.88 -18.01
N GLY A 299 32.00 3.69 -16.96
CA GLY A 299 30.75 4.42 -16.73
C GLY A 299 30.49 4.69 -15.25
N HIS A 300 29.35 4.22 -14.73
CA HIS A 300 28.91 4.48 -13.37
C HIS A 300 28.34 3.23 -12.71
N ARG A 301 28.76 2.95 -11.48
CA ARG A 301 28.09 2.00 -10.59
C ARG A 301 27.07 2.76 -9.76
N VAL A 302 25.81 2.34 -9.86
CA VAL A 302 24.68 2.97 -9.19
C VAL A 302 24.05 1.98 -8.22
N THR A 303 23.96 2.37 -6.95
CA THR A 303 23.13 1.70 -5.95
C THR A 303 21.84 2.50 -5.81
N MET A 304 20.71 1.91 -6.19
CA MET A 304 19.39 2.54 -6.06
C MET A 304 18.95 2.65 -4.58
N LYS A 305 17.91 3.45 -4.29
CA LYS A 305 17.39 3.65 -2.92
C LYS A 305 16.88 2.36 -2.24
N ASP A 306 16.53 1.34 -3.01
CA ASP A 306 16.19 0.01 -2.48
C ASP A 306 17.42 -0.90 -2.32
N GLY A 307 18.62 -0.45 -2.68
CA GLY A 307 19.86 -1.23 -2.67
C GLY A 307 20.12 -2.05 -3.93
N PHE A 308 19.26 -1.96 -4.97
CA PHE A 308 19.53 -2.64 -6.24
C PHE A 308 20.73 -1.98 -6.93
N GLU A 309 21.73 -2.77 -7.31
CA GLU A 309 22.94 -2.27 -7.96
C GLU A 309 22.91 -2.50 -9.48
N VAL A 310 23.28 -1.48 -10.25
CA VAL A 310 23.49 -1.55 -11.69
C VAL A 310 24.80 -0.89 -12.07
N THR A 311 25.42 -1.34 -13.17
CA THR A 311 26.50 -0.61 -13.83
C THR A 311 25.99 -0.09 -15.16
N VAL A 312 25.97 1.23 -15.31
CA VAL A 312 25.55 1.94 -16.52
C VAL A 312 26.81 2.40 -17.25
N SER A 313 27.04 1.88 -18.45
CA SER A 313 28.20 2.28 -19.26
C SER A 313 28.01 3.65 -19.91
N THR A 314 29.12 4.30 -20.30
CA THR A 314 29.07 5.56 -21.06
C THR A 314 28.29 5.41 -22.37
N GLN A 315 28.38 4.25 -23.03
CA GLN A 315 27.63 3.98 -24.26
C GLN A 315 26.12 3.85 -23.99
N GLU A 316 25.72 3.20 -22.90
CA GLU A 316 24.30 3.09 -22.51
C GLU A 316 23.70 4.46 -22.15
N LEU A 317 24.49 5.33 -21.51
CA LEU A 317 24.09 6.70 -21.21
C LEU A 317 23.91 7.53 -22.49
N GLN A 318 24.84 7.42 -23.45
CA GLN A 318 24.72 8.09 -24.73
C GLN A 318 23.48 7.62 -25.50
N ARG A 319 23.27 6.30 -25.60
CA ARG A 319 22.08 5.71 -26.24
C ARG A 319 20.79 6.20 -25.58
N THR A 320 20.77 6.31 -24.26
CA THR A 320 19.61 6.85 -23.55
C THR A 320 19.35 8.30 -23.91
N THR A 321 20.40 9.13 -23.95
CA THR A 321 20.33 10.55 -24.31
C THR A 321 19.79 10.73 -25.73
N ASP A 322 20.28 9.94 -26.69
CA ASP A 322 19.82 9.99 -28.08
C ASP A 322 18.35 9.57 -28.22
N ALA A 323 17.90 8.60 -27.41
CA ALA A 323 16.58 7.99 -27.54
C ALA A 323 15.47 8.69 -26.72
N SER A 324 15.79 9.24 -25.54
CA SER A 324 14.79 9.84 -24.64
C SER A 324 14.17 11.12 -25.20
N ARG A 325 14.98 11.88 -25.96
CA ARG A 325 14.63 13.20 -26.49
C ARG A 325 14.08 14.14 -25.39
N PHE A 326 14.55 14.00 -24.14
CA PHE A 326 14.27 14.99 -23.11
C PHE A 326 14.78 16.37 -23.56
N THR A 327 13.96 17.39 -23.36
CA THR A 327 14.30 18.78 -23.70
C THR A 327 14.11 19.66 -22.48
N GLY A 328 14.80 20.79 -22.42
CA GLY A 328 14.78 21.65 -21.24
C GLY A 328 15.68 22.85 -21.38
N SER A 329 15.43 23.88 -20.57
CA SER A 329 16.29 25.07 -20.49
C SER A 329 17.56 24.79 -19.67
N ASP A 330 17.52 23.80 -18.78
CA ASP A 330 18.65 23.36 -17.97
C ASP A 330 19.28 22.10 -18.57
N THR A 331 20.43 22.28 -19.22
CA THR A 331 21.16 21.18 -19.87
C THR A 331 21.66 20.14 -18.86
N GLN A 332 22.05 20.58 -17.65
CA GLN A 332 22.51 19.65 -16.61
C GLN A 332 21.34 18.80 -16.11
N MET A 333 20.18 19.40 -15.86
CA MET A 333 18.99 18.67 -15.42
C MET A 333 18.48 17.70 -16.49
N VAL A 334 18.60 18.03 -17.77
CA VAL A 334 18.33 17.10 -18.88
C VAL A 334 19.28 15.91 -18.85
N ASN A 335 20.59 16.15 -18.64
CA ASN A 335 21.58 15.08 -18.52
C ASN A 335 21.33 14.19 -17.30
N ASP A 336 20.97 14.80 -16.16
CA ASP A 336 20.63 14.09 -14.94
C ASP A 336 19.37 13.22 -15.15
N ALA A 337 18.35 13.74 -15.83
CA ALA A 337 17.16 12.96 -16.18
C ALA A 337 17.47 11.77 -17.11
N ASN A 338 18.38 11.96 -18.08
CA ASN A 338 18.87 10.88 -18.94
C ASN A 338 19.62 9.81 -18.15
N PHE A 339 20.44 10.22 -17.18
CA PHE A 339 21.12 9.30 -16.27
C PHE A 339 20.13 8.44 -15.47
N MET A 340 19.11 9.07 -14.88
CA MET A 340 18.06 8.37 -14.14
C MET A 340 17.33 7.35 -15.02
N LEU A 341 16.97 7.72 -16.25
CA LEU A 341 16.31 6.83 -17.21
C LEU A 341 17.21 5.65 -17.63
N ALA A 342 18.51 5.88 -17.80
CA ALA A 342 19.47 4.84 -18.14
C ALA A 342 19.60 3.81 -17.02
N ALA A 343 19.70 4.26 -15.76
CA ALA A 343 19.73 3.38 -14.59
C ALA A 343 18.44 2.56 -14.46
N PHE A 344 17.28 3.16 -14.70
CA PHE A 344 15.99 2.45 -14.76
C PHE A 344 16.00 1.36 -15.84
N ALA A 345 16.37 1.72 -17.08
CA ALA A 345 16.40 0.78 -18.20
C ALA A 345 17.39 -0.37 -17.94
N LYS A 346 18.53 -0.09 -17.30
CA LYS A 346 19.53 -1.09 -16.92
C LYS A 346 19.00 -2.07 -15.87
N ARG A 347 18.29 -1.57 -14.84
CA ARG A 347 17.62 -2.45 -13.88
C ARG A 347 16.59 -3.32 -14.57
N LYS A 348 15.75 -2.74 -15.42
CA LYS A 348 14.72 -3.47 -16.17
C LYS A 348 15.33 -4.55 -17.08
N ALA A 349 16.47 -4.27 -17.70
CA ALA A 349 17.24 -5.24 -18.50
C ALA A 349 17.69 -6.43 -17.64
N ALA A 350 18.26 -6.15 -16.46
CA ALA A 350 18.71 -7.19 -15.53
C ALA A 350 17.55 -8.02 -14.96
N GLU A 351 16.45 -7.39 -14.53
CA GLU A 351 15.28 -8.08 -13.97
C GLU A 351 14.56 -8.97 -14.99
N ARG A 352 14.63 -8.63 -16.29
CA ARG A 352 13.97 -9.37 -17.37
C ARG A 352 14.90 -10.29 -18.15
N ASP A 353 16.19 -10.28 -17.84
CA ASP A 353 17.23 -10.98 -18.59
C ASP A 353 17.19 -10.66 -20.11
N VAL A 354 17.17 -9.37 -20.43
CA VAL A 354 17.17 -8.88 -21.83
C VAL A 354 18.31 -7.88 -22.06
N ARG A 355 18.66 -7.65 -23.33
CA ARG A 355 19.64 -6.61 -23.69
C ARG A 355 19.13 -5.22 -23.33
N PHE A 356 20.06 -4.32 -23.00
CA PHE A 356 19.77 -2.93 -22.65
C PHE A 356 18.88 -2.22 -23.67
N ASP A 357 19.18 -2.33 -24.97
CA ASP A 357 18.40 -1.69 -26.04
C ASP A 357 16.93 -2.13 -26.06
N ALA A 358 16.67 -3.42 -25.80
CA ALA A 358 15.30 -3.94 -25.74
C ALA A 358 14.56 -3.41 -24.50
N ALA A 359 15.25 -3.32 -23.36
CA ALA A 359 14.68 -2.73 -22.15
C ALA A 359 14.43 -1.22 -22.30
N LEU A 360 15.37 -0.48 -22.88
CA LEU A 360 15.23 0.94 -23.18
C LEU A 360 14.09 1.17 -24.17
N SER A 361 14.07 0.49 -25.31
CA SER A 361 12.98 0.57 -26.29
C SER A 361 11.61 0.30 -25.65
N SER A 362 11.48 -0.78 -24.86
CA SER A 362 10.26 -1.06 -24.12
C SER A 362 9.86 0.04 -23.13
N THR A 363 10.83 0.74 -22.54
CA THR A 363 10.60 1.84 -21.59
C THR A 363 10.09 3.10 -22.29
N LEU A 364 10.58 3.36 -23.50
CA LEU A 364 10.15 4.50 -24.33
C LEU A 364 8.68 4.39 -24.75
N TYR A 365 8.12 3.18 -24.86
CA TYR A 365 6.68 2.97 -25.12
C TYR A 365 5.76 3.37 -23.97
N GLY A 366 6.31 3.69 -22.79
CA GLY A 366 5.56 4.09 -21.60
C GLY A 366 5.66 3.09 -20.45
N GLU A 367 5.59 3.63 -19.24
CA GLU A 367 5.51 2.87 -17.99
C GLU A 367 4.41 3.45 -17.12
N SER A 368 3.64 2.60 -16.43
CA SER A 368 2.72 3.11 -15.42
C SER A 368 3.49 3.82 -14.29
N THR A 369 2.84 4.78 -13.61
CA THR A 369 3.39 5.51 -12.46
C THR A 369 4.06 4.55 -11.46
N TYR A 370 3.37 3.46 -11.11
CA TYR A 370 3.90 2.46 -10.19
C TYR A 370 5.13 1.72 -10.74
N LYS A 371 5.16 1.37 -12.03
CA LYS A 371 6.31 0.69 -12.64
C LYS A 371 7.52 1.63 -12.70
N ALA A 372 7.32 2.91 -13.02
CA ALA A 372 8.36 3.93 -12.96
C ALA A 372 8.93 4.08 -11.54
N LEU A 373 8.06 4.28 -10.53
CA LEU A 373 8.48 4.34 -9.12
C LEU A 373 9.20 3.08 -8.67
N LYS A 374 8.70 1.90 -9.07
CA LYS A 374 9.31 0.61 -8.73
C LYS A 374 10.70 0.47 -9.32
N GLY A 375 10.87 0.74 -10.62
CA GLY A 375 12.17 0.60 -11.27
C GLY A 375 13.17 1.65 -10.81
N MET A 376 12.72 2.79 -10.27
CA MET A 376 13.59 3.76 -9.58
C MET A 376 13.94 3.35 -8.14
N GLY A 377 13.48 2.19 -7.66
CA GLY A 377 13.76 1.71 -6.31
C GLY A 377 12.99 2.42 -5.19
N LEU A 378 11.86 3.05 -5.52
CA LEU A 378 11.13 3.90 -4.57
C LEU A 378 10.00 3.18 -3.82
N VAL A 379 9.70 1.91 -4.12
CA VAL A 379 8.55 1.19 -3.55
C VAL A 379 8.49 1.28 -2.02
N GLY A 380 9.65 1.18 -1.36
CA GLY A 380 9.75 1.28 0.09
C GLY A 380 9.37 2.63 0.69
N PHE A 381 9.51 3.69 -0.09
CA PHE A 381 9.34 5.09 0.30
C PHE A 381 7.96 5.63 -0.06
N LEU A 382 7.16 4.87 -0.83
CA LEU A 382 5.88 5.33 -1.31
C LEU A 382 4.86 5.48 -0.17
N ARG A 383 4.06 6.54 -0.27
CA ARG A 383 2.81 6.73 0.44
C ARG A 383 1.73 6.90 -0.60
N VAL A 384 0.68 6.07 -0.52
CA VAL A 384 -0.52 6.31 -1.31
C VAL A 384 -1.18 7.55 -0.72
N ALA A 385 -1.36 8.57 -1.54
CA ALA A 385 -1.92 9.84 -1.13
C ALA A 385 -3.30 10.01 -1.76
N PRO A 386 -4.35 10.18 -0.94
CA PRO A 386 -5.67 10.55 -1.43
C PRO A 386 -5.70 11.99 -1.96
N PRO A 387 -6.76 12.39 -2.69
CA PRO A 387 -6.83 13.68 -3.36
C PRO A 387 -6.68 14.88 -2.42
N ASP A 388 -7.25 14.81 -1.21
CA ASP A 388 -7.13 15.85 -0.18
C ASP A 388 -5.68 16.04 0.31
N LYS A 389 -4.89 14.96 0.37
CA LYS A 389 -3.46 15.02 0.73
C LYS A 389 -2.62 15.57 -0.42
N LEU A 390 -2.95 15.23 -1.66
CA LEU A 390 -2.27 15.78 -2.83
C LEU A 390 -2.63 17.24 -3.09
N GLY A 391 -3.84 17.65 -2.72
CA GLY A 391 -4.32 19.03 -2.78
C GLY A 391 -3.82 19.95 -1.66
N ALA A 392 -3.14 19.41 -0.65
CA ALA A 392 -2.66 20.21 0.48
C ALA A 392 -1.50 21.15 0.06
N PRO A 393 -1.38 22.35 0.65
CA PRO A 393 -0.21 23.20 0.46
C PRO A 393 1.09 22.49 0.86
N GLY A 394 2.16 22.69 0.09
CA GLY A 394 3.46 22.03 0.27
C GLY A 394 3.48 20.56 -0.16
N SER A 395 2.40 20.06 -0.76
CA SER A 395 2.28 18.67 -1.19
C SER A 395 3.03 18.45 -2.50
N VAL A 396 3.91 17.45 -2.51
CA VAL A 396 4.59 16.97 -3.72
C VAL A 396 4.26 15.49 -3.89
N GLY A 397 3.83 15.11 -5.09
CA GLY A 397 3.50 13.72 -5.42
C GLY A 397 3.45 13.48 -6.92
N VAL A 398 3.05 12.27 -7.31
CA VAL A 398 2.79 11.91 -8.71
C VAL A 398 1.45 11.20 -8.80
N THR A 399 0.68 11.51 -9.83
CA THR A 399 -0.59 10.85 -10.11
C THR A 399 -0.60 10.24 -11.50
N SER A 400 -1.31 9.12 -11.65
CA SER A 400 -1.54 8.49 -12.94
C SER A 400 -2.52 9.32 -13.77
N THR A 401 -2.18 9.57 -15.03
CA THR A 401 -3.08 10.17 -16.03
C THR A 401 -3.47 9.10 -17.07
N PHE A 402 -4.04 9.51 -18.21
CA PHE A 402 -4.58 8.57 -19.21
C PHE A 402 -3.46 7.75 -19.90
N ASN A 403 -3.74 6.53 -20.38
CA ASN A 403 -2.81 5.71 -21.19
C ASN A 403 -1.38 5.51 -20.62
N HIS A 404 -1.27 5.11 -19.35
CA HIS A 404 0.01 4.90 -18.64
C HIS A 404 0.88 6.15 -18.47
N SER A 405 0.35 7.34 -18.77
CA SER A 405 1.01 8.61 -18.47
C SER A 405 0.92 8.95 -16.98
N SER A 406 1.75 9.90 -16.53
CA SER A 406 1.65 10.48 -15.18
C SER A 406 1.83 11.99 -15.20
N ALA A 407 1.37 12.66 -14.16
CA ALA A 407 1.65 14.07 -13.89
C ALA A 407 2.33 14.22 -12.53
N LEU A 408 3.27 15.16 -12.44
CA LEU A 408 3.81 15.61 -11.15
C LEU A 408 2.75 16.49 -10.49
N VAL A 409 2.50 16.30 -9.21
CA VAL A 409 1.67 17.18 -8.38
C VAL A 409 2.57 18.03 -7.52
N VAL A 410 2.38 19.35 -7.58
CA VAL A 410 2.98 20.33 -6.66
C VAL A 410 1.89 21.26 -6.18
N ASP A 411 1.73 21.41 -4.87
CA ASP A 411 0.77 22.33 -4.26
C ASP A 411 -0.66 22.14 -4.78
N GLY A 412 -1.06 20.89 -4.98
CA GLY A 412 -2.37 20.53 -5.52
C GLY A 412 -2.55 20.79 -7.01
N ILE A 413 -1.50 21.15 -7.75
CA ILE A 413 -1.53 21.33 -9.20
C ILE A 413 -0.78 20.19 -9.88
N LYS A 414 -1.47 19.50 -10.80
CA LYS A 414 -0.90 18.52 -11.73
C LYS A 414 -0.19 19.26 -12.85
N HIS A 415 1.05 18.88 -13.11
CA HIS A 415 1.89 19.36 -14.20
C HIS A 415 2.19 18.18 -15.15
N GLY A 416 1.71 18.27 -16.40
CA GLY A 416 1.94 17.25 -17.41
C GLY A 416 1.72 17.77 -18.83
N ASN A 417 2.60 17.41 -19.76
CA ASN A 417 2.51 17.77 -21.19
C ASN A 417 2.33 19.28 -21.48
N GLY A 418 2.86 20.16 -20.62
CA GLY A 418 2.71 21.61 -20.75
C GLY A 418 1.39 22.17 -20.20
N GLU A 419 0.51 21.32 -19.69
CA GLU A 419 -0.76 21.71 -19.07
C GLU A 419 -0.65 21.72 -17.54
N GLN A 420 -1.48 22.57 -16.91
CA GLN A 420 -1.63 22.68 -15.47
C GLN A 420 -3.09 22.49 -15.10
N GLU A 421 -3.37 21.57 -14.20
CA GLU A 421 -4.73 21.26 -13.75
C GLU A 421 -4.76 21.01 -12.25
N PRO A 422 -5.77 21.46 -11.51
CA PRO A 422 -5.88 21.14 -10.10
C PRO A 422 -6.08 19.63 -9.87
N VAL A 423 -5.57 19.12 -8.75
CA VAL A 423 -5.95 17.83 -8.19
C VAL A 423 -7.37 17.95 -7.67
N VAL A 424 -8.26 17.15 -8.24
CA VAL A 424 -9.67 17.15 -7.82
C VAL A 424 -10.00 15.85 -7.11
N LYS A 425 -9.60 14.71 -7.68
CA LYS A 425 -10.02 13.37 -7.26
C LYS A 425 -8.96 12.30 -7.48
N ASP A 426 -7.76 12.75 -7.81
CA ASP A 426 -6.67 11.88 -8.22
C ASP A 426 -5.97 11.29 -6.99
N TYR A 427 -5.96 9.97 -6.88
CA TYR A 427 -5.00 9.31 -6.00
C TYR A 427 -3.63 9.31 -6.65
N GLY A 428 -2.60 9.42 -5.83
CA GLY A 428 -1.24 9.42 -6.30
C GLY A 428 -0.29 8.79 -5.29
N TYR A 429 0.98 8.89 -5.60
CA TYR A 429 2.07 8.50 -4.72
C TYR A 429 2.80 9.75 -4.25
N GLN A 430 3.08 9.83 -2.97
CA GLN A 430 4.06 10.74 -2.40
C GLN A 430 5.25 9.93 -1.91
N LEU A 431 6.39 10.59 -1.77
CA LEU A 431 7.51 10.03 -1.02
C LEU A 431 7.37 10.48 0.43
N ALA A 432 7.52 9.55 1.38
CA ALA A 432 7.46 9.86 2.81
C ALA A 432 8.37 11.07 3.13
N ALA A 433 7.84 12.07 3.83
CA ALA A 433 8.56 13.31 4.14
C ALA A 433 9.43 13.14 5.39
N ASP A 434 10.66 13.67 5.37
CA ASP A 434 11.45 13.79 6.60
C ASP A 434 10.81 14.90 7.43
N VAL A 435 10.30 14.56 8.62
CA VAL A 435 9.96 15.58 9.61
C VAL A 435 11.28 15.99 10.24
N ARG A 436 11.51 17.31 10.32
CA ARG A 436 12.76 17.85 10.85
C ARG A 436 12.88 17.53 12.34
N ALA A 437 14.10 17.25 12.78
CA ALA A 437 14.42 17.13 14.18
C ALA A 437 14.11 18.44 14.91
N GLU A 438 13.58 18.34 16.13
CA GLU A 438 13.29 19.47 17.00
C GLU A 438 14.58 20.26 17.29
N PRO A 439 14.56 21.62 17.22
CA PRO A 439 15.70 22.44 17.60
C PRO A 439 16.11 22.17 19.06
N GLY A 440 17.34 21.72 19.27
CA GLY A 440 17.85 21.36 20.61
C GLY A 440 17.69 19.88 20.99
N ALA A 441 17.12 19.05 20.12
CA ALA A 441 17.04 17.61 20.35
C ALA A 441 18.43 16.97 20.37
N ARG A 442 18.65 16.10 21.35
CA ARG A 442 19.91 15.35 21.49
C ARG A 442 19.78 14.00 20.79
N PRO A 443 20.86 13.42 20.24
CA PRO A 443 20.83 12.03 19.81
C PRO A 443 20.37 11.14 20.98
N ALA A 444 19.37 10.30 20.74
CA ALA A 444 18.87 9.39 21.76
C ALA A 444 19.96 8.38 22.16
N GLN A 445 19.93 7.94 23.42
CA GLN A 445 20.91 6.99 23.95
C GLN A 445 20.26 5.65 24.24
N PHE A 446 20.88 4.57 23.74
CA PHE A 446 20.49 3.19 23.99
C PHE A 446 21.70 2.44 24.54
N PRO A 447 21.84 2.33 25.88
CA PRO A 447 23.09 1.88 26.51
C PRO A 447 23.28 0.36 26.48
N ALA A 448 22.24 -0.43 26.17
CA ALA A 448 22.27 -1.88 26.24
C ALA A 448 23.28 -2.52 25.26
N ALA A 449 23.35 -2.00 24.03
CA ALA A 449 24.27 -2.48 23.00
C ALA A 449 24.86 -1.31 22.19
N ARG A 450 26.08 -1.48 21.69
CA ARG A 450 26.66 -0.54 20.73
C ARG A 450 25.94 -0.63 19.38
N VAL A 451 25.90 0.48 18.64
CA VAL A 451 25.33 0.53 17.29
C VAL A 451 25.99 -0.53 16.39
N GLY A 452 25.18 -1.30 15.66
CA GLY A 452 25.63 -2.37 14.76
C GLY A 452 25.95 -3.71 15.44
N VAL A 453 26.00 -3.79 16.77
CA VAL A 453 26.25 -5.06 17.48
C VAL A 453 24.97 -5.88 17.55
N LYS A 454 25.02 -7.11 17.03
CA LYS A 454 23.90 -8.06 17.11
C LYS A 454 23.67 -8.52 18.56
N PRO A 455 22.42 -8.81 18.94
CA PRO A 455 22.14 -9.42 20.23
C PRO A 455 22.81 -10.81 20.33
N ALA A 456 23.35 -11.13 21.51
CA ALA A 456 24.02 -12.41 21.74
C ALA A 456 23.04 -13.60 21.74
N ASP A 457 21.83 -13.38 22.28
CA ASP A 457 20.73 -14.34 22.25
C ASP A 457 19.45 -13.68 21.73
N ILE A 458 19.24 -13.75 20.42
CA ILE A 458 18.02 -13.24 19.77
C ILE A 458 16.78 -14.11 20.05
N TRP A 459 16.96 -15.31 20.58
CA TRP A 459 15.87 -16.25 20.81
C TRP A 459 15.29 -16.04 22.21
N GLY A 460 16.06 -16.35 23.25
CA GLY A 460 15.64 -16.24 24.65
C GLY A 460 15.77 -14.85 25.25
N GLY A 461 16.53 -13.96 24.60
CA GLY A 461 16.73 -12.59 25.08
C GLY A 461 15.45 -11.74 25.04
N PHE A 462 14.64 -11.87 23.98
CA PHE A 462 13.25 -11.43 23.97
C PHE A 462 12.37 -12.28 23.05
N TYR A 463 11.09 -12.46 23.37
CA TYR A 463 10.12 -13.20 22.59
C TYR A 463 8.68 -12.74 22.86
N GLN A 464 7.77 -13.17 21.99
CA GLN A 464 6.34 -12.86 22.05
C GLN A 464 5.66 -13.46 23.30
N GLY A 465 4.79 -12.69 23.97
CA GLY A 465 3.90 -13.19 25.02
C GLY A 465 2.53 -13.67 24.49
N ALA A 466 1.46 -13.36 25.21
CA ALA A 466 0.11 -13.85 24.89
C ALA A 466 -0.56 -13.18 23.67
N GLU A 467 0.02 -12.07 23.20
CA GLU A 467 -0.54 -11.24 22.13
C GLU A 467 -0.27 -11.84 20.74
N ARG A 468 -1.07 -11.51 19.71
CA ARG A 468 -0.88 -12.04 18.34
C ARG A 468 0.03 -11.18 17.47
N ASN A 469 1.12 -10.67 18.04
CA ASN A 469 2.05 -9.74 17.38
C ASN A 469 3.27 -10.42 16.72
N CYS A 470 3.16 -11.70 16.36
CA CYS A 470 4.23 -12.49 15.73
C CYS A 470 4.88 -11.82 14.52
N VAL A 471 4.09 -11.15 13.68
CA VAL A 471 4.60 -10.41 12.51
C VAL A 471 5.50 -9.27 12.95
N THR A 472 5.14 -8.54 14.01
CA THR A 472 5.99 -7.47 14.55
C THR A 472 7.23 -8.02 15.24
N VAL A 473 7.11 -9.07 16.05
CA VAL A 473 8.26 -9.69 16.74
C VAL A 473 9.28 -10.25 15.76
N SER A 474 8.83 -11.02 14.75
CA SER A 474 9.71 -11.57 13.72
C SER A 474 10.42 -10.48 12.91
N ALA A 475 9.74 -9.38 12.58
CA ALA A 475 10.35 -8.24 11.90
C ALA A 475 11.41 -7.53 12.76
N ILE A 476 11.14 -7.33 14.06
CA ILE A 476 12.10 -6.75 15.01
C ILE A 476 13.34 -7.64 15.11
N LYS A 477 13.18 -8.96 15.31
CA LYS A 477 14.30 -9.90 15.39
C LYS A 477 15.15 -9.89 14.12
N ALA A 478 14.50 -9.96 12.95
CA ALA A 478 15.20 -9.88 11.68
C ALA A 478 15.98 -8.55 11.53
N ALA A 479 15.37 -7.42 11.90
CA ALA A 479 16.01 -6.11 11.87
C ALA A 479 17.23 -6.04 12.80
N MET A 480 17.12 -6.53 14.04
CA MET A 480 18.22 -6.55 15.00
C MET A 480 19.38 -7.45 14.56
N MET A 481 19.09 -8.56 13.88
CA MET A 481 20.14 -9.43 13.33
C MET A 481 20.80 -8.88 12.07
N ARG A 482 20.11 -8.02 11.31
CA ARG A 482 20.68 -7.35 10.13
C ARG A 482 21.49 -6.12 10.52
N TYR A 483 20.97 -5.28 11.41
CA TYR A 483 21.45 -3.93 11.68
C TYR A 483 22.00 -3.71 13.10
N GLY A 484 21.93 -4.73 13.96
CA GLY A 484 22.30 -4.65 15.37
C GLY A 484 21.10 -4.38 16.28
N GLN A 485 21.24 -4.75 17.56
CA GLN A 485 20.22 -4.60 18.60
C GLN A 485 19.81 -3.13 18.81
N ASN A 486 20.78 -2.23 18.83
CA ASN A 486 20.56 -0.82 19.14
C ASN A 486 19.64 -0.15 18.07
N PRO A 487 18.53 0.50 18.45
CA PRO A 487 17.60 1.15 17.51
C PRO A 487 18.24 2.18 16.57
N LEU A 488 19.36 2.81 16.95
CA LEU A 488 20.15 3.70 16.09
C LEU A 488 20.81 2.98 14.91
N GLY A 489 21.00 1.66 14.99
CA GLY A 489 21.43 0.84 13.87
C GLY A 489 20.30 0.57 12.88
N ILE A 490 19.05 0.53 13.35
CA ILE A 490 17.88 0.17 12.53
C ILE A 490 17.24 1.41 11.90
N PHE A 491 17.02 2.48 12.66
CA PHE A 491 16.45 3.73 12.16
C PHE A 491 17.51 4.66 11.59
N LYS A 492 17.09 5.62 10.75
CA LYS A 492 18.00 6.60 10.15
C LYS A 492 18.47 7.61 11.20
N HIS A 493 17.52 8.16 11.98
CA HIS A 493 17.80 9.05 13.11
C HIS A 493 16.82 8.80 14.24
N VAL A 494 17.30 8.88 15.48
CA VAL A 494 16.46 8.97 16.68
C VAL A 494 16.99 10.11 17.52
N THR A 495 16.11 11.07 17.79
CA THR A 495 16.41 12.24 18.61
C THR A 495 15.48 12.27 19.79
N GLU A 496 16.04 12.58 20.95
CA GLU A 496 15.33 12.69 22.22
C GLU A 496 14.95 14.15 22.47
N ALA A 497 13.71 14.35 22.88
CA ALA A 497 13.11 15.61 23.29
C ALA A 497 12.52 15.45 24.70
N ALA A 498 12.12 16.56 25.33
CA ALA A 498 11.62 16.52 26.71
C ALA A 498 10.35 15.67 26.90
N ASP A 499 9.54 15.52 25.85
CA ASP A 499 8.27 14.78 25.84
C ASP A 499 8.39 13.36 25.26
N GLY A 500 9.57 12.98 24.73
CA GLY A 500 9.79 11.67 24.13
C GLY A 500 10.84 11.67 23.01
N TYR A 501 10.49 11.09 21.87
CA TYR A 501 11.42 10.81 20.77
C TYR A 501 10.85 11.21 19.42
N THR A 502 11.69 11.77 18.56
CA THR A 502 11.44 11.88 17.13
C THR A 502 12.28 10.85 16.39
N ILE A 503 11.60 9.96 15.67
CA ILE A 503 12.19 8.78 15.00
C ILE A 503 12.03 8.96 13.50
N THR A 504 13.14 9.10 12.78
CA THR A 504 13.17 9.05 11.32
C THR A 504 13.64 7.66 10.88
N MET A 505 12.74 6.94 10.22
CA MET A 505 12.98 5.60 9.68
C MET A 505 13.80 5.64 8.38
N ARG A 506 14.35 4.49 7.96
CA ARG A 506 15.19 4.41 6.75
C ARG A 506 14.46 4.74 5.45
N ASP A 507 13.15 4.50 5.41
CA ASP A 507 12.29 4.91 4.28
C ASP A 507 11.86 6.39 4.33
N GLY A 508 12.47 7.20 5.21
CA GLY A 508 12.18 8.63 5.36
C GLY A 508 10.91 8.93 6.17
N CYS A 509 10.15 7.92 6.61
CA CYS A 509 9.02 8.14 7.50
C CYS A 509 9.49 8.73 8.83
N THR A 510 8.85 9.78 9.32
CA THR A 510 9.14 10.28 10.67
C THR A 510 7.92 10.22 11.56
N VAL A 511 8.11 9.75 12.80
CA VAL A 511 7.06 9.67 13.83
C VAL A 511 7.57 10.30 15.14
N ARG A 512 6.64 10.86 15.91
CA ARG A 512 6.90 11.32 17.29
C ARG A 512 6.30 10.33 18.27
N LEU A 513 7.09 9.86 19.22
CA LEU A 513 6.70 8.88 20.23
C LEU A 513 6.88 9.52 21.61
N THR A 514 5.81 9.65 22.38
CA THR A 514 5.91 10.19 23.75
C THR A 514 6.40 9.13 24.74
N HIS A 515 6.86 9.55 25.92
CA HIS A 515 7.21 8.62 27.00
C HIS A 515 6.03 7.77 27.48
N ASP A 516 4.82 8.36 27.53
CA ASP A 516 3.60 7.63 27.90
C ASP A 516 3.19 6.61 26.83
N GLU A 517 3.34 6.96 25.55
CA GLU A 517 3.13 6.02 24.44
C GLU A 517 4.13 4.86 24.51
N LEU A 518 5.40 5.13 24.81
CA LEU A 518 6.40 4.07 25.01
C LEU A 518 6.03 3.13 26.18
N LYS A 519 5.50 3.67 27.27
CA LYS A 519 5.01 2.88 28.41
C LYS A 519 3.78 2.04 28.07
N ALA A 520 2.83 2.60 27.32
CA ALA A 520 1.66 1.88 26.82
C ALA A 520 2.08 0.75 25.87
N ALA A 521 3.01 1.03 24.97
CA ALA A 521 3.56 0.05 24.05
C ALA A 521 4.25 -1.12 24.76
N ARG A 522 4.98 -0.87 25.85
CA ARG A 522 5.56 -1.96 26.68
C ARG A 522 4.49 -2.92 27.19
N THR A 523 3.40 -2.37 27.70
CA THR A 523 2.30 -3.16 28.26
C THR A 523 1.60 -3.95 27.17
N ALA A 524 1.29 -3.31 26.04
CA ALA A 524 0.60 -3.93 24.92
C ALA A 524 1.47 -4.92 24.13
N ALA A 525 2.79 -4.72 24.06
CA ALA A 525 3.69 -5.66 23.39
C ALA A 525 3.73 -7.02 24.12
N ASN A 526 3.66 -6.98 25.45
CA ASN A 526 3.75 -8.14 26.33
C ASN A 526 4.95 -9.04 26.00
N PHE A 527 6.12 -8.43 25.75
CA PHE A 527 7.34 -9.17 25.45
C PHE A 527 7.94 -9.76 26.73
N HIS A 528 8.49 -10.97 26.61
CA HIS A 528 9.20 -11.69 27.68
C HIS A 528 10.61 -12.02 27.24
N GLY A 529 11.49 -12.38 28.18
CA GLY A 529 12.88 -12.74 27.88
C GLY A 529 13.82 -12.51 29.05
N ALA A 530 15.04 -13.04 28.93
CA ALA A 530 16.07 -12.91 29.97
C ALA A 530 16.84 -11.58 29.92
N ASP A 531 16.90 -10.94 28.74
CA ASP A 531 17.67 -9.72 28.51
C ASP A 531 16.77 -8.48 28.54
N LYS A 532 16.77 -7.79 29.68
CA LYS A 532 15.98 -6.56 29.88
C LYS A 532 16.35 -5.45 28.91
N GLY A 533 17.64 -5.31 28.56
CA GLY A 533 18.09 -4.27 27.63
C GLY A 533 17.59 -4.54 26.22
N LEU A 534 17.64 -5.81 25.79
CA LEU A 534 17.09 -6.23 24.50
C LEU A 534 15.56 -6.07 24.44
N ILE A 535 14.85 -6.38 25.53
CA ILE A 535 13.40 -6.13 25.64
C ILE A 535 13.11 -4.63 25.50
N ASP A 536 13.89 -3.77 26.16
CA ASP A 536 13.69 -2.31 26.09
C ASP A 536 13.87 -1.77 24.67
N ASP A 537 14.93 -2.22 23.98
CA ASP A 537 15.18 -1.88 22.57
C ASP A 537 14.06 -2.41 21.65
N ALA A 538 13.59 -3.65 21.88
CA ALA A 538 12.50 -4.26 21.11
C ALA A 538 11.17 -3.52 21.33
N VAL A 539 10.85 -3.13 22.57
CA VAL A 539 9.67 -2.33 22.91
C VAL A 539 9.72 -0.97 22.21
N PHE A 540 10.89 -0.34 22.12
CA PHE A 540 11.05 0.92 21.40
C PHE A 540 10.71 0.77 19.90
N LEU A 541 11.23 -0.28 19.26
CA LEU A 541 10.92 -0.58 17.86
C LEU A 541 9.44 -0.91 17.65
N TYR A 542 8.82 -1.68 18.56
CA TYR A 542 7.39 -1.98 18.54
C TYR A 542 6.54 -0.69 18.66
N ALA A 543 6.90 0.21 19.58
CA ALA A 543 6.22 1.49 19.77
C ALA A 543 6.32 2.39 18.53
N ALA A 544 7.50 2.49 17.91
CA ALA A 544 7.69 3.21 16.66
C ALA A 544 6.82 2.63 15.52
N SER A 545 6.75 1.29 15.45
CA SER A 545 5.91 0.56 14.51
C SER A 545 4.41 0.82 14.72
N ALA A 546 3.97 0.97 15.98
CA ALA A 546 2.61 1.36 16.33
C ALA A 546 2.30 2.83 16.00
N LYS A 547 3.25 3.75 16.21
CA LYS A 547 3.09 5.16 15.80
C LYS A 547 2.93 5.30 14.30
N ARG A 548 3.68 4.50 13.53
CA ARG A 548 3.50 4.47 12.09
C ARG A 548 2.17 3.86 11.68
N ALA A 549 1.72 2.80 12.37
CA ALA A 549 0.37 2.27 12.15
C ALA A 549 -0.71 3.33 12.41
N GLN A 550 -0.59 4.11 13.49
CA GLN A 550 -1.48 5.23 13.78
C GLN A 550 -1.46 6.28 12.66
N LEU A 551 -0.26 6.76 12.28
CA LEU A 551 -0.08 7.77 11.24
C LEU A 551 -0.69 7.35 9.90
N GLU A 552 -0.49 6.10 9.51
CA GLU A 552 -0.97 5.56 8.24
C GLU A 552 -2.39 5.02 8.33
N ASN A 553 -3.07 5.21 9.47
CA ASN A 553 -4.40 4.69 9.77
C ASN A 553 -4.54 3.20 9.41
N HIS A 554 -3.58 2.40 9.87
CA HIS A 554 -3.56 0.96 9.70
C HIS A 554 -4.92 0.34 10.05
N GLU A 555 -5.40 -0.54 9.17
CA GLU A 555 -6.72 -1.18 9.24
C GLU A 555 -7.92 -0.21 9.36
N PHE A 556 -7.74 1.06 8.98
CA PHE A 556 -8.74 2.13 9.07
C PHE A 556 -9.28 2.42 10.46
N ARG A 557 -8.56 1.99 11.48
CA ARG A 557 -8.93 2.23 12.86
C ARG A 557 -7.75 2.75 13.68
N ALA A 558 -6.51 2.42 13.32
CA ALA A 558 -5.33 2.86 14.06
C ALA A 558 -5.23 4.40 14.13
N GLY A 559 -5.75 5.13 13.14
CA GLY A 559 -5.77 6.59 13.15
C GLY A 559 -6.67 7.21 14.23
N ALA A 560 -7.53 6.40 14.87
CA ALA A 560 -8.36 6.86 15.99
C ALA A 560 -7.54 7.16 17.25
N GLY A 561 -6.39 6.49 17.45
CA GLY A 561 -5.60 6.60 18.67
C GLY A 561 -4.43 5.64 18.71
N PHE A 562 -3.43 5.93 19.54
CA PHE A 562 -2.24 5.08 19.68
C PHE A 562 -2.58 3.71 20.29
N ASP A 563 -3.53 3.68 21.23
CA ASP A 563 -4.10 2.46 21.80
C ASP A 563 -4.76 1.57 20.74
N VAL A 564 -5.53 2.17 19.82
CA VAL A 564 -6.14 1.43 18.71
C VAL A 564 -5.07 0.94 17.76
N ALA A 565 -4.02 1.73 17.52
CA ALA A 565 -2.88 1.29 16.72
C ALA A 565 -2.20 0.06 17.34
N LEU A 566 -1.93 0.05 18.65
CA LEU A 566 -1.40 -1.12 19.37
C LEU A 566 -2.27 -2.37 19.18
N GLN A 567 -3.60 -2.22 19.20
CA GLN A 567 -4.52 -3.34 18.93
C GLN A 567 -4.36 -3.89 17.51
N THR A 568 -4.15 -3.04 16.50
CA THR A 568 -3.93 -3.50 15.10
C THR A 568 -2.61 -4.24 14.91
N LEU A 569 -1.69 -4.16 15.86
CA LEU A 569 -0.45 -4.94 15.85
C LEU A 569 -0.65 -6.30 16.54
N ASN A 570 -1.68 -6.44 17.37
CA ASN A 570 -1.90 -7.58 18.26
C ASN A 570 -3.06 -8.48 17.82
N ASP A 571 -3.69 -8.26 16.67
CA ASP A 571 -4.84 -9.03 16.18
C ASP A 571 -4.53 -9.97 15.00
N GLY A 572 -3.26 -10.05 14.59
CA GLY A 572 -2.79 -10.89 13.50
C GLY A 572 -2.64 -10.09 12.20
N GLU A 573 -1.40 -9.71 11.90
CA GLU A 573 -1.09 -8.86 10.74
C GLU A 573 -0.74 -9.68 9.48
N VAL A 574 -0.74 -9.02 8.33
CA VAL A 574 -0.25 -9.63 7.09
C VAL A 574 1.28 -9.65 7.11
N PRO A 575 1.92 -10.77 6.72
CA PRO A 575 3.38 -10.85 6.74
C PRO A 575 4.07 -9.73 5.94
N GLY A 576 5.14 -9.18 6.49
CA GLY A 576 5.89 -8.07 5.87
C GLY A 576 5.37 -6.67 6.18
N ASP A 577 4.16 -6.52 6.73
CA ASP A 577 3.64 -5.20 7.14
C ASP A 577 4.48 -4.58 8.26
N ALA A 578 4.94 -5.39 9.22
CA ALA A 578 5.83 -4.90 10.27
C ALA A 578 7.19 -4.43 9.74
N LEU A 579 7.79 -5.11 8.75
CA LEU A 579 9.02 -4.61 8.10
C LEU A 579 8.79 -3.25 7.45
N ARG A 580 7.61 -3.06 6.84
CA ARG A 580 7.20 -1.75 6.33
C ARG A 580 7.02 -0.74 7.45
N ARG A 581 6.36 -1.08 8.56
CA ARG A 581 6.14 -0.17 9.68
C ARG A 581 7.42 0.18 10.46
N LEU A 582 8.47 -0.63 10.35
CA LEU A 582 9.83 -0.30 10.81
C LEU A 582 10.63 0.53 9.78
N GLY A 583 10.05 0.84 8.62
CA GLY A 583 10.70 1.56 7.52
C GLY A 583 11.77 0.77 6.78
N LEU A 584 11.66 -0.55 6.79
CA LEU A 584 12.60 -1.47 6.14
C LEU A 584 12.06 -2.04 4.83
N TYR A 585 10.91 -1.56 4.34
CA TYR A 585 10.28 -2.12 3.13
C TYR A 585 11.17 -2.00 1.89
N ALA A 586 11.88 -0.87 1.73
CA ALA A 586 12.86 -0.68 0.65
C ALA A 586 14.00 -1.70 0.69
N PHE A 587 14.34 -2.16 1.90
CA PHE A 587 15.45 -3.08 2.19
C PHE A 587 14.96 -4.51 2.39
N THR A 588 13.73 -4.80 1.97
CA THR A 588 13.14 -6.14 2.03
C THR A 588 13.07 -6.71 0.63
N ARG A 589 13.38 -8.00 0.48
CA ARG A 589 13.22 -8.74 -0.77
C ARG A 589 12.42 -10.01 -0.55
N LYS A 590 11.75 -10.46 -1.61
CA LYS A 590 11.26 -11.83 -1.65
C LYS A 590 12.44 -12.78 -1.51
N SER A 591 12.22 -13.85 -0.77
CA SER A 591 13.17 -14.94 -0.58
C SER A 591 12.46 -16.27 -0.76
N SER A 592 13.17 -17.37 -0.55
CA SER A 592 12.61 -18.71 -0.45
C SER A 592 12.94 -19.30 0.92
N VAL A 593 12.18 -20.33 1.33
CA VAL A 593 12.49 -21.04 2.58
C VAL A 593 13.91 -21.62 2.53
N GLN A 594 14.34 -22.09 1.36
CA GLN A 594 15.69 -22.63 1.12
C GLN A 594 16.78 -21.58 1.30
N GLU A 595 16.56 -20.35 0.84
CA GLU A 595 17.52 -19.25 1.02
C GLU A 595 17.59 -18.79 2.47
N LEU A 596 16.46 -18.74 3.18
CA LEU A 596 16.50 -18.48 4.63
C LEU A 596 17.21 -19.61 5.40
N ALA A 597 17.00 -20.86 4.97
CA ALA A 597 17.67 -22.04 5.53
C ALA A 597 19.18 -22.05 5.30
N SER A 598 19.69 -21.38 4.27
CA SER A 598 21.13 -21.23 4.02
C SER A 598 21.80 -20.17 4.91
N GLY A 599 21.03 -19.47 5.74
CA GLY A 599 21.53 -18.56 6.77
C GLY A 599 21.24 -17.08 6.54
N VAL A 600 20.53 -16.72 5.47
CA VAL A 600 20.12 -15.33 5.22
C VAL A 600 19.07 -14.91 6.27
N PRO A 601 19.29 -13.82 7.03
CA PRO A 601 18.32 -13.38 8.02
C PRO A 601 17.07 -12.81 7.35
N GLY A 602 15.90 -13.16 7.88
CA GLY A 602 14.63 -12.78 7.29
C GLY A 602 13.43 -13.15 8.15
N THR A 603 12.25 -13.04 7.55
CA THR A 603 10.99 -13.47 8.14
C THR A 603 10.39 -14.56 7.27
N LEU A 604 9.89 -15.60 7.91
CA LEU A 604 9.09 -16.63 7.27
C LEU A 604 7.71 -16.64 7.92
N ALA A 605 6.66 -16.57 7.11
CA ALA A 605 5.32 -16.52 7.65
C ALA A 605 4.32 -17.34 6.84
N ASN A 606 3.35 -17.90 7.53
CA ASN A 606 2.12 -18.41 6.96
C ASN A 606 0.96 -17.57 7.52
N PHE A 607 -0.27 -18.05 7.40
CA PHE A 607 -1.44 -17.33 7.93
C PHE A 607 -1.59 -17.47 9.46
N GLU A 608 -0.96 -18.48 10.07
CA GLU A 608 -1.07 -18.75 11.51
C GLU A 608 0.02 -18.06 12.31
N HIS A 609 1.24 -17.97 11.76
CA HIS A 609 2.40 -17.50 12.47
C HIS A 609 3.45 -16.86 11.56
N SER A 610 4.21 -15.91 12.11
CA SER A 610 5.35 -15.28 11.46
C SER A 610 6.56 -15.41 12.37
N VAL A 611 7.63 -15.99 11.86
CA VAL A 611 8.86 -16.29 12.59
C VAL A 611 10.03 -15.55 11.98
N ALA A 612 10.97 -15.12 12.82
CA ALA A 612 12.28 -14.70 12.34
C ALA A 612 13.08 -15.95 11.99
N VAL A 613 13.80 -15.91 10.87
CA VAL A 613 14.79 -16.92 10.50
C VAL A 613 16.16 -16.26 10.54
N VAL A 614 17.10 -16.89 11.26
CA VAL A 614 18.46 -16.40 11.47
C VAL A 614 19.38 -17.62 11.44
N GLU A 615 20.39 -17.59 10.59
CA GLU A 615 21.40 -18.68 10.50
C GLU A 615 20.76 -20.07 10.30
N GLY A 616 19.68 -20.14 9.51
CA GLY A 616 18.98 -21.39 9.20
C GLY A 616 18.13 -21.96 10.35
N ALA A 617 17.96 -21.21 11.45
CA ALA A 617 17.04 -21.53 12.53
C ALA A 617 15.89 -20.52 12.56
N TYR A 618 14.71 -20.94 13.02
CA TYR A 618 13.56 -20.08 13.23
C TYR A 618 13.21 -19.91 14.72
N ASP A 619 12.58 -18.78 15.03
CA ASP A 619 12.13 -18.43 16.38
C ASP A 619 10.76 -19.05 16.65
N ASP A 620 10.69 -19.92 17.66
CA ASP A 620 9.46 -20.54 18.13
C ASP A 620 9.16 -20.06 19.55
N TYR A 621 8.57 -18.86 19.65
CA TYR A 621 8.28 -18.20 20.94
C TYR A 621 9.50 -18.13 21.88
N GLY A 622 10.66 -17.78 21.33
CA GLY A 622 11.93 -17.67 22.05
C GLY A 622 12.77 -18.94 22.09
N ALA A 623 12.24 -20.07 21.61
CA ALA A 623 13.03 -21.27 21.39
C ALA A 623 13.67 -21.25 20.00
N ARG A 624 14.98 -21.49 19.92
CA ARG A 624 15.68 -21.73 18.66
C ARG A 624 15.28 -23.11 18.11
N ARG A 625 14.76 -23.16 16.89
CA ARG A 625 14.44 -24.41 16.17
C ARG A 625 15.13 -24.45 14.81
N ASP A 626 15.65 -25.59 14.41
CA ASP A 626 16.22 -25.73 13.07
C ASP A 626 15.14 -25.62 12.00
N LEU A 627 15.38 -24.82 10.96
CA LEU A 627 14.46 -24.70 9.84
C LEU A 627 14.51 -25.96 8.96
N ASN A 628 15.71 -26.53 8.77
CA ASN A 628 15.91 -27.77 8.04
C ASN A 628 15.20 -28.94 8.73
N GLY A 629 14.31 -29.62 8.00
CA GLY A 629 13.51 -30.73 8.53
C GLY A 629 12.26 -30.30 9.32
N SER A 630 12.00 -29.00 9.45
CA SER A 630 10.76 -28.50 10.05
C SER A 630 9.59 -28.51 9.06
N HIS A 631 8.37 -28.38 9.59
CA HIS A 631 7.15 -28.28 8.77
C HIS A 631 7.20 -27.09 7.79
N TRP A 632 7.93 -26.03 8.11
CA TRP A 632 8.13 -24.87 7.25
C TRP A 632 8.79 -25.18 5.90
N MET A 633 9.58 -26.25 5.81
CA MET A 633 10.19 -26.69 4.53
C MET A 633 9.17 -27.23 3.54
N HIS A 634 8.02 -27.70 4.04
CA HIS A 634 6.99 -28.35 3.24
C HIS A 634 5.72 -27.49 3.10
N GLN A 635 5.53 -26.52 4.00
CA GLN A 635 4.43 -25.58 3.95
C GLN A 635 4.72 -24.39 3.04
N ARG A 636 3.69 -23.90 2.35
CA ARG A 636 3.78 -22.65 1.58
C ARG A 636 3.83 -21.48 2.56
N GLY A 637 5.01 -20.88 2.71
CA GLY A 637 5.23 -19.66 3.50
C GLY A 637 5.69 -18.48 2.65
N ARG A 638 5.37 -17.26 3.07
CA ARG A 638 5.95 -16.02 2.55
C ARG A 638 7.30 -15.79 3.22
N ALA A 639 8.36 -16.08 2.48
CA ALA A 639 9.73 -15.79 2.88
C ALA A 639 10.14 -14.38 2.40
N LEU A 640 10.65 -13.57 3.32
CA LEU A 640 11.24 -12.27 3.06
C LEU A 640 12.63 -12.21 3.68
N LYS A 641 13.57 -11.60 2.99
CA LYS A 641 14.92 -11.32 3.52
C LYS A 641 15.16 -9.82 3.62
N LEU A 642 16.02 -9.42 4.54
CA LEU A 642 16.57 -8.07 4.58
C LEU A 642 17.85 -8.03 3.74
N VAL A 643 17.97 -7.03 2.86
CA VAL A 643 19.14 -6.81 2.00
C VAL A 643 20.04 -5.70 2.52
#